data_AF-A0A2C9JDD3-F1
#
_entry.id   AF-A0A2C9JDD3-F1
#
_cell.length_a   1.000
_cell.length_b   1.000
_cell.length_c   1.000
_cell.angle_alpha   90.00
_cell.angle_beta   90.00
_cell.angle_gamma   90.00
#
_symmetry.space_group_name_H-M   'P 1'
#
loop_
_entity.id
_entity.type
_entity.pdbx_description
1 polymer ?
#
loop_
_entity_poly.entity_id
_entity_poly.type
_entity_poly.pdbx_seq_one_letter_code
_entity_poly.pdbx_strand_id
1 'polypeptide(L)'
;MSVKADSVVNNNNDRKISKQSLGSNDSLAPKVAIVETFGEDQSYRYSFTYEKATLYEFKYEKAAKPAAIDPCYRCNRRVLAQDQVDIGVLFHKQCFRCRICGLPLTIQTFYRNDANESDREIYCKTHVGKNVAQIKSGEVPPMGIEGPSTGPGKKYIFQVTGSKRPLPATPPKPQMNKGIGSSPGMDSLASISPRNMNDTSAWTTQTSPNMSMESTPAYENFRPHQYIQQQQVKPSPHPKSVLVSYEDFENADVFDAQLLLEERHREEEERLLRFLMEEREKELKRLDDAIELEKEKAADDLLSSIENLSITSSIPRSLVDEKERIEDHFLQLKEERLKVVTEKIATEEKTRNGKMIDRHCHEMMTLIGEKDRQMDRLCLFDHSMKPPPEPPEGKKSSLYKSPAVFEALDLRALDLANKDYNTMTDLVRDLTRTCKTELEKARVLFRWVIAKDVNKHSVNEIVRPHATDRLLKGVKSGKETYHQLYKKLCSYAGLHCEIVLGYSKGAGYKPGMRMDGQTFRNSWTVVNINGSWRLVNCTWAARHVTGHKDNLPQMYHKYDEFYFLTDPEDHIYQHYPDDPQWQLMEIPLPFSEFLNLPVVKSPFFNYGLRFYSNYGATLNTDTGMVEVRLLIPKILGFGSMLEPVHRQPSEPKQIEGRTLLRLVNNEAIFTIALPATGLYYFSIYVGDYWKSECLESACTFLIQCTNMKGRPSPPYPPVPFFGPTPVMENLGISAESNIDPLVVCNNDFIEINFVLCKDIRLTHTFQYFDVSDGSITDIDRYVFLRSRNDTGANYLIRCHKAGFYIFSLFAADITGEAQSLDCAFRYLVICQEPSPTVAMFPKTYQKWHRCTLHEPLTGDLRVDKKVIFRLDVPQAIEVFVVINEIWHHLKHKIGCAWEGQVSTGPIPGVAKVYARFQGATKDQSIFSQMLDYQIVDDAETEI
;
A
#
# COMPACT_ATOMS: atom_id res chain seq x y z
N MET A 1 -6.05 -50.10 -58.40
CA MET A 1 -4.78 -50.41 -59.11
C MET A 1 -3.63 -50.24 -58.12
N SER A 2 -2.56 -51.03 -58.28
CA SER A 2 -1.17 -50.87 -57.75
C SER A 2 -0.88 -49.73 -56.74
N VAL A 3 -0.21 -49.96 -55.60
CA VAL A 3 0.90 -50.93 -55.34
C VAL A 3 0.72 -51.69 -53.99
N LYS A 4 1.30 -52.89 -53.86
CA LYS A 4 1.36 -53.74 -52.64
C LYS A 4 2.55 -53.32 -51.75
N ALA A 5 2.51 -53.20 -50.42
CA ALA A 5 1.99 -54.04 -49.33
C ALA A 5 3.01 -55.05 -48.75
N ASP A 6 2.89 -55.30 -47.43
CA ASP A 6 3.64 -56.22 -46.53
C ASP A 6 4.95 -55.64 -45.92
N SER A 7 4.98 -55.12 -44.67
CA SER A 7 4.98 -55.75 -43.32
C SER A 7 6.42 -55.86 -42.73
N VAL A 8 6.75 -55.66 -41.45
CA VAL A 8 6.21 -56.24 -40.18
C VAL A 8 6.60 -55.37 -38.93
N VAL A 9 5.64 -55.15 -38.00
CA VAL A 9 5.73 -55.00 -36.50
C VAL A 9 6.86 -54.12 -35.88
N ASN A 10 6.60 -53.13 -34.99
CA ASN A 10 6.02 -53.34 -33.65
C ASN A 10 5.35 -52.10 -32.98
N ASN A 11 4.67 -52.37 -31.85
CA ASN A 11 3.91 -51.50 -30.94
C ASN A 11 4.68 -50.26 -30.39
N ASN A 12 4.03 -49.22 -29.83
CA ASN A 12 2.77 -49.22 -29.08
C ASN A 12 1.91 -47.94 -29.24
N ASN A 13 0.63 -48.01 -28.85
CA ASN A 13 -0.33 -46.90 -28.93
C ASN A 13 -0.40 -46.07 -27.64
N ASP A 14 -0.84 -44.81 -27.76
CA ASP A 14 -1.76 -44.23 -26.77
C ASP A 14 -2.82 -43.33 -27.46
N ARG A 15 -4.06 -43.33 -26.95
CA ARG A 15 -5.22 -42.72 -27.65
C ARG A 15 -5.91 -41.63 -26.83
N LYS A 16 -6.11 -40.45 -27.44
CA LYS A 16 -7.10 -39.47 -26.98
C LYS A 16 -8.51 -40.07 -27.03
N ILE A 17 -9.26 -39.92 -25.94
CA ILE A 17 -10.74 -40.02 -25.92
C ILE A 17 -11.26 -38.79 -25.17
N SER A 18 -12.19 -38.07 -25.79
CA SER A 18 -12.92 -36.97 -25.18
C SER A 18 -14.23 -37.45 -24.55
N LYS A 19 -14.66 -36.82 -23.46
CA LYS A 19 -16.04 -36.84 -22.96
C LYS A 19 -16.41 -35.45 -22.46
N GLN A 20 -17.64 -35.04 -22.77
CA GLN A 20 -18.31 -33.93 -22.10
C GLN A 20 -19.07 -34.47 -20.88
N SER A 21 -19.27 -33.62 -19.87
CA SER A 21 -20.30 -33.79 -18.85
C SER A 21 -20.81 -32.42 -18.44
N LEU A 22 -22.08 -32.36 -18.01
CA LEU A 22 -22.77 -31.12 -17.64
C LEU A 22 -22.17 -30.55 -16.34
N GLY A 23 -22.35 -29.24 -16.13
CA GLY A 23 -21.90 -28.56 -14.92
C GLY A 23 -22.89 -28.63 -13.75
N SER A 24 -22.37 -28.36 -12.57
CA SER A 24 -23.10 -28.06 -11.34
C SER A 24 -22.43 -26.87 -10.64
N ASN A 25 -23.21 -26.01 -9.98
CA ASN A 25 -22.65 -24.96 -9.14
C ASN A 25 -21.97 -25.59 -7.93
N ASP A 26 -20.68 -25.33 -7.73
CA ASP A 26 -19.93 -25.70 -6.53
C ASP A 26 -19.15 -24.50 -6.00
N SER A 27 -19.04 -24.40 -4.68
CA SER A 27 -18.53 -23.21 -4.00
C SER A 27 -17.03 -22.96 -4.26
N LEU A 28 -16.68 -21.73 -4.62
CA LEU A 28 -15.30 -21.26 -4.81
C LEU A 28 -14.52 -21.17 -3.48
N ALA A 29 -14.08 -22.33 -2.99
CA ALA A 29 -12.94 -22.41 -2.09
C ALA A 29 -11.64 -22.35 -2.94
N PRO A 30 -10.70 -21.44 -2.65
CA PRO A 30 -9.53 -21.20 -3.50
C PRO A 30 -8.60 -22.41 -3.52
N LYS A 31 -8.11 -22.77 -4.72
CA LYS A 31 -7.16 -23.88 -4.93
C LYS A 31 -5.83 -23.33 -5.42
N VAL A 32 -4.75 -23.64 -4.70
CA VAL A 32 -3.38 -23.28 -5.12
C VAL A 32 -2.95 -24.22 -6.26
N ALA A 33 -2.57 -23.65 -7.40
CA ALA A 33 -1.95 -24.38 -8.50
C ALA A 33 -0.44 -24.11 -8.54
N ILE A 34 0.33 -25.19 -8.61
CA ILE A 34 1.77 -25.17 -8.88
C ILE A 34 1.97 -25.61 -10.32
N VAL A 35 2.51 -24.74 -11.16
CA VAL A 35 2.83 -25.08 -12.56
C VAL A 35 4.34 -25.02 -12.75
N GLU A 36 4.93 -26.18 -12.97
CA GLU A 36 6.33 -26.35 -13.41
C GLU A 36 6.37 -26.23 -14.94
N THR A 37 7.13 -25.27 -15.45
CA THR A 37 7.46 -25.20 -16.89
C THR A 37 8.97 -25.24 -17.09
N PHE A 38 9.40 -26.02 -18.07
CA PHE A 38 10.81 -26.13 -18.47
C PHE A 38 11.05 -25.27 -19.71
N GLY A 39 11.90 -24.25 -19.58
CA GLY A 39 12.21 -23.34 -20.66
C GLY A 39 13.25 -23.89 -21.63
N GLU A 40 13.24 -23.39 -22.88
CA GLU A 40 14.29 -23.66 -23.87
C GLU A 40 15.68 -23.18 -23.40
N ASP A 41 15.72 -22.25 -22.44
CA ASP A 41 16.91 -21.77 -21.73
C ASP A 41 17.44 -22.74 -20.64
N GLN A 42 16.92 -23.97 -20.60
CA GLN A 42 17.19 -25.01 -19.59
C GLN A 42 16.88 -24.61 -18.14
N SER A 43 16.22 -23.45 -17.93
CA SER A 43 15.75 -23.04 -16.61
C SER A 43 14.42 -23.71 -16.26
N TYR A 44 14.26 -24.01 -14.97
CA TYR A 44 13.01 -24.50 -14.42
C TYR A 44 12.29 -23.31 -13.83
N ARG A 45 11.05 -23.07 -14.26
CA ARG A 45 10.22 -21.98 -13.77
C ARG A 45 9.06 -22.56 -12.97
N TYR A 46 9.03 -22.17 -11.71
CA TYR A 46 7.95 -22.47 -10.80
C TYR A 46 7.11 -21.22 -10.66
N SER A 47 5.83 -21.33 -11.03
CA SER A 47 4.86 -20.25 -10.89
C SER A 47 3.81 -20.62 -9.84
N PHE A 48 3.69 -19.75 -8.84
CA PHE A 48 2.64 -19.84 -7.81
C PHE A 48 1.50 -18.93 -8.24
N THR A 49 0.43 -19.51 -8.78
CA THR A 49 -0.72 -18.76 -9.31
C THR A 49 -1.88 -18.78 -8.32
N TYR A 50 -2.35 -17.59 -7.94
CA TYR A 50 -3.55 -17.40 -7.14
C TYR A 50 -4.62 -16.71 -8.02
N GLU A 51 -5.23 -17.53 -8.89
CA GLU A 51 -6.32 -17.27 -9.87
C GLU A 51 -6.19 -16.09 -10.86
N LYS A 52 -5.33 -15.09 -10.61
CA LYS A 52 -4.96 -14.00 -11.54
C LYS A 52 -3.61 -13.35 -11.25
N ALA A 53 -3.11 -13.40 -10.02
CA ALA A 53 -1.79 -12.91 -9.65
C ALA A 53 -0.78 -14.07 -9.55
N THR A 54 0.38 -13.90 -10.19
CA THR A 54 1.57 -14.74 -9.95
C THR A 54 2.30 -14.17 -8.74
N LEU A 55 2.26 -14.85 -7.60
CA LEU A 55 2.86 -14.34 -6.36
C LEU A 55 4.38 -14.19 -6.49
N TYR A 56 5.05 -15.22 -7.03
CA TYR A 56 6.46 -15.18 -7.43
C TYR A 56 6.68 -16.11 -8.63
N GLU A 57 7.56 -15.72 -9.56
CA GLU A 57 8.13 -16.59 -10.60
C GLU A 57 9.62 -16.76 -10.30
N PHE A 58 10.03 -17.97 -9.92
CA PHE A 58 11.43 -18.28 -9.67
C PHE A 58 12.07 -18.82 -10.96
N LYS A 59 12.93 -18.03 -11.62
CA LYS A 59 13.85 -18.56 -12.63
C LYS A 59 15.03 -19.23 -11.93
N TYR A 60 15.03 -20.56 -11.88
CA TYR A 60 16.17 -21.34 -11.39
C TYR A 60 16.94 -21.96 -12.56
N GLU A 61 18.16 -21.45 -12.81
CA GLU A 61 19.14 -22.13 -13.64
C GLU A 61 19.63 -23.37 -12.88
N LYS A 62 19.30 -24.55 -13.40
CA LYS A 62 19.55 -25.83 -12.73
C LYS A 62 21.02 -26.20 -12.87
N ALA A 63 21.85 -25.66 -11.99
CA ALA A 63 23.27 -25.97 -11.88
C ALA A 63 23.50 -27.48 -12.04
N ALA A 64 24.37 -27.85 -13.00
CA ALA A 64 24.54 -29.21 -13.47
C ALA A 64 24.69 -30.18 -12.29
N LYS A 65 23.80 -31.18 -12.21
CA LYS A 65 23.56 -32.03 -11.02
C LYS A 65 24.86 -32.34 -10.27
N PRO A 66 25.13 -31.68 -9.12
CA PRO A 66 26.16 -32.13 -8.22
C PRO A 66 25.82 -33.55 -7.76
N ALA A 67 26.83 -34.40 -7.57
CA ALA A 67 26.62 -35.71 -6.96
C ALA A 67 25.97 -35.58 -5.57
N ALA A 68 25.42 -36.68 -5.06
CA ALA A 68 25.00 -36.74 -3.66
C ALA A 68 26.23 -36.47 -2.77
N ILE A 69 26.14 -35.46 -1.92
CA ILE A 69 27.15 -35.06 -0.94
C ILE A 69 26.41 -34.93 0.39
N ASP A 70 26.90 -35.63 1.40
CA ASP A 70 26.22 -35.81 2.67
C ASP A 70 26.10 -34.51 3.49
N PRO A 71 25.11 -34.42 4.41
CA PRO A 71 24.92 -33.25 5.27
C PRO A 71 26.02 -33.10 6.32
N CYS A 72 26.18 -31.88 6.84
CA CYS A 72 27.09 -31.58 7.95
C CYS A 72 26.66 -32.30 9.22
N TYR A 73 27.53 -33.14 9.77
CA TYR A 73 27.26 -33.95 10.97
C TYR A 73 26.79 -33.14 12.18
N ARG A 74 27.17 -31.86 12.30
CA ARG A 74 26.79 -31.03 13.46
C ARG A 74 25.58 -30.13 13.30
N CYS A 75 25.18 -29.78 12.07
CA CYS A 75 24.05 -28.87 11.85
C CYS A 75 23.00 -29.40 10.88
N ASN A 76 23.20 -30.60 10.31
CA ASN A 76 22.39 -31.24 9.26
C ASN A 76 22.15 -30.40 7.99
N ARG A 77 22.82 -29.25 7.83
CA ARG A 77 22.77 -28.44 6.60
C ARG A 77 23.78 -28.97 5.58
N ARG A 78 23.47 -28.81 4.29
CA ARG A 78 24.34 -29.18 3.17
C ARG A 78 25.72 -28.51 3.29
N VAL A 79 26.79 -29.28 3.11
CA VAL A 79 28.15 -28.75 3.00
C VAL A 79 28.46 -28.42 1.54
N LEU A 80 29.04 -27.25 1.28
CA LEU A 80 29.55 -26.87 -0.03
C LEU A 80 31.04 -27.21 -0.11
N ALA A 81 31.53 -27.64 -1.27
CA ALA A 81 32.91 -28.13 -1.42
C ALA A 81 33.99 -27.08 -1.05
N GLN A 82 33.68 -25.79 -1.13
CA GLN A 82 34.57 -24.70 -0.71
C GLN A 82 34.70 -24.57 0.82
N ASP A 83 33.74 -25.09 1.58
CA ASP A 83 33.64 -25.02 3.04
C ASP A 83 33.69 -26.42 3.69
N GLN A 84 34.02 -27.48 2.94
CA GLN A 84 34.04 -28.84 3.47
C GLN A 84 35.30 -29.14 4.28
N VAL A 85 35.10 -29.85 5.39
CA VAL A 85 36.12 -30.62 6.10
C VAL A 85 35.60 -32.04 6.21
N ASP A 86 36.26 -32.98 5.53
CA ASP A 86 35.95 -34.41 5.61
C ASP A 86 36.99 -35.12 6.47
N ILE A 87 36.51 -35.94 7.39
CA ILE A 87 37.29 -36.85 8.25
C ILE A 87 36.57 -38.21 8.39
N GLY A 88 35.80 -38.64 7.38
CA GLY A 88 34.90 -39.80 7.43
C GLY A 88 33.47 -39.47 7.90
N VAL A 89 33.22 -38.19 8.20
CA VAL A 89 31.93 -37.50 8.23
C VAL A 89 32.18 -36.04 7.87
N LEU A 90 31.24 -35.40 7.17
CA LEU A 90 31.40 -34.03 6.69
C LEU A 90 31.05 -32.98 7.75
N PHE A 91 31.83 -31.90 7.78
CA PHE A 91 31.54 -30.66 8.51
C PHE A 91 31.78 -29.43 7.62
N HIS A 92 31.08 -28.33 7.91
CA HIS A 92 31.51 -26.98 7.49
C HIS A 92 32.79 -26.58 8.24
N LYS A 93 33.70 -25.78 7.67
CA LYS A 93 34.88 -25.26 8.39
C LYS A 93 34.47 -24.45 9.61
N GLN A 94 33.37 -23.70 9.51
CA GLN A 94 32.79 -22.97 10.66
C GLN A 94 32.24 -23.90 11.75
N CYS A 95 31.76 -25.08 11.37
CA CYS A 95 31.31 -26.12 12.30
C CYS A 95 32.47 -26.95 12.87
N PHE A 96 33.66 -26.94 12.26
CA PHE A 96 34.81 -27.76 12.65
C PHE A 96 35.53 -27.18 13.90
N ARG A 97 34.90 -27.38 15.07
CA ARG A 97 35.31 -26.82 16.37
C ARG A 97 35.22 -27.88 17.47
N CYS A 98 35.96 -27.75 18.56
CA CYS A 98 35.82 -28.63 19.72
C CYS A 98 34.37 -28.61 20.26
N ARG A 99 33.72 -29.79 20.39
CA ARG A 99 32.33 -29.92 20.86
C ARG A 99 32.10 -29.34 22.27
N ILE A 100 33.14 -29.28 23.09
CA ILE A 100 33.07 -28.83 24.49
C ILE A 100 33.36 -27.32 24.63
N CYS A 101 34.43 -26.81 24.03
CA CYS A 101 34.88 -25.42 24.25
C CYS A 101 34.73 -24.48 23.03
N GLY A 102 34.17 -24.93 21.90
CA GLY A 102 33.92 -24.09 20.72
C GLY A 102 35.18 -23.59 19.98
N LEU A 103 36.38 -23.94 20.44
CA LEU A 103 37.66 -23.61 19.81
C LEU A 103 37.71 -24.14 18.36
N PRO A 104 38.03 -23.30 17.35
CA PRO A 104 38.30 -23.76 15.99
C PRO A 104 39.37 -24.84 15.94
N LEU A 105 39.12 -25.88 15.16
CA LEU A 105 40.07 -26.96 14.91
C LEU A 105 40.51 -26.92 13.44
N THR A 106 41.59 -27.62 13.14
CA THR A 106 42.00 -27.96 11.77
C THR A 106 42.22 -29.47 11.69
N ILE A 107 42.42 -30.00 10.48
CA ILE A 107 42.74 -31.41 10.25
C ILE A 107 44.01 -31.85 11.01
N GLN A 108 44.85 -30.91 11.46
CA GLN A 108 46.06 -31.17 12.27
C GLN A 108 45.86 -31.00 13.79
N THR A 109 44.75 -30.43 14.26
CA THR A 109 44.54 -30.09 15.68
C THR A 109 43.29 -30.71 16.32
N PHE A 110 42.45 -31.39 15.53
CA PHE A 110 41.35 -32.20 16.06
C PHE A 110 41.83 -33.55 16.61
N TYR A 111 41.10 -34.06 17.59
CA TYR A 111 41.26 -35.37 18.20
C TYR A 111 39.88 -36.03 18.30
N ARG A 112 39.83 -37.35 18.13
CA ARG A 112 38.62 -38.17 18.31
C ARG A 112 38.66 -38.92 19.62
N ASN A 113 37.48 -39.30 20.09
CA ASN A 113 37.30 -40.02 21.35
C ASN A 113 37.59 -41.51 21.13
N ASP A 114 38.87 -41.87 21.01
CA ASP A 114 39.31 -43.24 20.67
C ASP A 114 38.88 -44.31 21.72
N ALA A 115 38.31 -43.91 22.85
CA ALA A 115 37.69 -44.77 23.85
C ALA A 115 36.23 -45.17 23.51
N ASN A 116 35.62 -44.61 22.46
CA ASN A 116 34.28 -44.99 22.00
C ASN A 116 34.15 -44.86 20.46
N GLU A 117 34.19 -45.99 19.76
CA GLU A 117 34.06 -46.05 18.29
C GLU A 117 32.70 -45.53 17.75
N SER A 118 31.68 -45.38 18.60
CA SER A 118 30.40 -44.77 18.20
C SER A 118 30.45 -43.24 18.15
N ASP A 119 31.48 -42.60 18.72
CA ASP A 119 31.59 -41.15 18.86
C ASP A 119 32.28 -40.51 17.66
N ARG A 120 31.50 -39.81 16.84
CA ARG A 120 31.98 -39.11 15.63
C ARG A 120 32.18 -37.61 15.81
N GLU A 121 32.01 -37.08 17.03
CA GLU A 121 32.32 -35.67 17.33
C GLU A 121 33.84 -35.41 17.36
N ILE A 122 34.18 -34.11 17.44
CA ILE A 122 35.57 -33.63 17.38
C ILE A 122 35.93 -32.77 18.59
N TYR A 123 37.14 -32.98 19.10
CA TYR A 123 37.64 -32.39 20.33
C TYR A 123 39.02 -31.76 20.11
N CYS A 124 39.39 -30.79 20.95
CA CYS A 124 40.79 -30.37 21.08
C CYS A 124 41.55 -31.31 22.02
N LYS A 125 42.89 -31.31 21.95
CA LYS A 125 43.79 -32.15 22.76
C LYS A 125 43.50 -32.13 24.28
N THR A 126 42.94 -31.04 24.81
CA THR A 126 42.61 -30.89 26.24
C THR A 126 41.23 -31.42 26.64
N HIS A 127 40.36 -31.73 25.68
CA HIS A 127 38.96 -32.13 25.89
C HIS A 127 38.59 -33.49 25.32
N VAL A 128 39.46 -34.11 24.53
CA VAL A 128 39.30 -35.51 24.10
C VAL A 128 39.19 -36.45 25.31
N GLY A 129 38.26 -37.41 25.25
CA GLY A 129 38.03 -38.39 26.32
C GLY A 129 37.42 -37.84 27.61
N LYS A 130 36.97 -36.58 27.66
CA LYS A 130 36.34 -35.97 28.84
C LYS A 130 34.83 -35.79 28.66
N ASN A 131 34.06 -36.21 29.67
CA ASN A 131 32.62 -35.92 29.72
C ASN A 131 32.36 -34.49 30.21
N VAL A 132 31.25 -33.90 29.76
CA VAL A 132 30.85 -32.52 30.12
C VAL A 132 30.77 -32.31 31.63
N ALA A 133 30.35 -33.33 32.39
CA ALA A 133 30.26 -33.31 33.85
C ALA A 133 31.62 -33.31 34.60
N GLN A 134 32.75 -33.48 33.91
CA GLN A 134 34.09 -33.58 34.52
C GLN A 134 34.90 -32.28 34.42
N ILE A 135 34.30 -31.19 33.94
CA ILE A 135 35.00 -29.95 33.61
C ILE A 135 34.56 -28.83 34.55
N LYS A 136 35.48 -28.38 35.42
CA LYS A 136 35.26 -27.17 36.23
C LYS A 136 35.34 -25.94 35.32
N SER A 137 34.30 -25.11 35.35
CA SER A 137 34.26 -23.83 34.65
C SER A 137 35.22 -22.83 35.30
N GLY A 138 36.32 -22.46 34.62
CA GLY A 138 37.23 -21.46 35.20
C GLY A 138 38.59 -21.21 34.53
N GLU A 139 38.98 -21.88 33.44
CA GLU A 139 40.27 -21.64 32.78
C GLU A 139 40.13 -21.35 31.28
N VAL A 140 40.37 -20.09 30.89
CA VAL A 140 40.56 -19.65 29.50
C VAL A 140 41.85 -18.83 29.43
N PRO A 141 42.90 -19.28 28.72
CA PRO A 141 44.14 -18.52 28.59
C PRO A 141 43.94 -17.25 27.75
N PRO A 142 44.59 -16.13 28.08
CA PRO A 142 44.58 -14.92 27.25
C PRO A 142 45.48 -15.09 26.02
N MET A 143 45.12 -14.45 24.91
CA MET A 143 46.01 -14.21 23.78
C MET A 143 45.85 -12.77 23.28
N GLY A 144 46.98 -12.12 23.03
CA GLY A 144 47.06 -10.82 22.38
C GLY A 144 47.92 -10.90 21.12
N ILE A 145 47.50 -10.15 20.11
CA ILE A 145 48.25 -9.54 19.00
C ILE A 145 49.72 -9.95 18.83
N GLU A 146 50.04 -10.54 17.68
CA GLU A 146 51.25 -10.18 16.91
C GLU A 146 50.91 -10.06 15.41
N GLY A 147 51.64 -9.19 14.69
CA GLY A 147 51.52 -8.99 13.25
C GLY A 147 52.74 -8.24 12.71
N PRO A 148 53.29 -8.59 11.53
CA PRO A 148 54.55 -8.02 11.06
C PRO A 148 54.37 -6.67 10.33
N SER A 149 55.42 -5.85 10.34
CA SER A 149 55.42 -4.46 9.88
C SER A 149 56.46 -4.18 8.79
N THR A 150 56.12 -3.31 7.82
CA THR A 150 57.01 -2.36 7.09
C THR A 150 56.20 -1.57 6.03
N GLY A 151 56.63 -0.36 5.66
CA GLY A 151 56.05 0.50 4.59
C GLY A 151 57.08 0.82 3.50
N PRO A 152 57.11 2.04 2.89
CA PRO A 152 56.15 3.16 2.90
C PRO A 152 55.91 3.80 1.48
N GLY A 153 55.04 4.83 1.34
CA GLY A 153 55.19 5.76 0.18
C GLY A 153 54.05 6.71 -0.26
N LYS A 154 54.35 8.02 -0.22
CA LYS A 154 53.83 9.15 -1.04
C LYS A 154 52.38 9.69 -0.85
N LYS A 155 52.28 11.03 -0.99
CA LYS A 155 51.07 11.88 -1.08
C LYS A 155 50.93 12.42 -2.52
N TYR A 156 49.78 12.99 -2.88
CA TYR A 156 49.69 14.38 -3.40
C TYR A 156 48.24 14.91 -3.31
N ILE A 157 48.05 16.20 -3.61
CA ILE A 157 46.85 17.04 -3.37
C ILE A 157 46.52 17.76 -4.69
N PHE A 158 45.25 18.14 -4.95
CA PHE A 158 44.99 19.46 -5.55
C PHE A 158 43.63 20.09 -5.16
N GLN A 159 43.64 21.42 -5.24
CA GLN A 159 42.65 22.46 -4.91
C GLN A 159 41.79 22.83 -6.16
N VAL A 160 40.84 23.78 -6.24
CA VAL A 160 39.91 24.59 -5.38
C VAL A 160 39.03 25.39 -6.37
N THR A 161 37.80 25.81 -6.02
CA THR A 161 37.24 27.16 -6.34
C THR A 161 35.84 27.38 -5.73
N GLY A 162 35.45 28.65 -5.55
CA GLY A 162 34.12 29.08 -5.09
C GLY A 162 33.91 30.60 -5.30
N SER A 163 32.71 31.13 -5.06
CA SER A 163 32.41 32.58 -5.16
C SER A 163 31.16 33.02 -4.35
N LYS A 164 31.01 34.35 -4.18
CA LYS A 164 30.38 35.04 -3.03
C LYS A 164 28.85 35.32 -3.11
N ARG A 165 28.30 35.76 -1.95
CA ARG A 165 26.91 36.26 -1.67
C ARG A 165 26.49 37.50 -2.50
N PRO A 166 25.21 37.93 -2.42
CA PRO A 166 24.83 39.01 -1.49
C PRO A 166 23.51 38.82 -0.68
N LEU A 167 23.21 39.79 0.20
CA LEU A 167 22.06 39.97 1.13
C LEU A 167 21.40 41.37 0.89
N PRO A 168 20.29 41.86 1.53
CA PRO A 168 19.65 41.55 2.84
C PRO A 168 18.12 41.20 2.71
N ALA A 169 17.09 41.51 3.54
CA ALA A 169 16.86 42.43 4.68
C ALA A 169 15.63 42.06 5.59
N THR A 170 15.13 43.00 6.40
CA THR A 170 14.00 42.93 7.39
C THR A 170 13.24 44.30 7.41
N PRO A 171 12.26 44.67 8.29
CA PRO A 171 11.45 44.02 9.35
C PRO A 171 9.90 44.31 9.14
N PRO A 172 8.97 44.62 10.10
CA PRO A 172 8.77 44.36 11.55
C PRO A 172 7.36 43.76 11.93
N LYS A 173 6.94 43.86 13.21
CA LYS A 173 5.69 43.34 13.85
C LYS A 173 4.46 44.28 13.78
N PRO A 174 3.25 43.86 14.22
CA PRO A 174 2.69 44.41 15.49
C PRO A 174 1.95 43.41 16.42
N GLN A 175 1.22 43.94 17.44
CA GLN A 175 0.59 43.29 18.61
C GLN A 175 -0.90 42.84 18.34
N MET A 176 -1.80 42.37 19.25
CA MET A 176 -1.96 42.60 20.71
C MET A 176 -3.03 41.69 21.43
N ASN A 177 -2.86 41.46 22.74
CA ASN A 177 -3.83 41.24 23.86
C ASN A 177 -4.88 40.07 23.98
N LYS A 178 -4.65 39.23 25.03
CA LYS A 178 -5.48 38.94 26.25
C LYS A 178 -6.91 38.31 26.19
N GLY A 179 -7.15 37.30 27.07
CA GLY A 179 -8.50 36.84 27.44
C GLY A 179 -8.68 35.59 28.34
N ILE A 180 -8.10 35.57 29.55
CA ILE A 180 -8.63 35.09 30.88
C ILE A 180 -9.86 34.13 30.92
N GLY A 181 -9.81 33.01 31.69
CA GLY A 181 -11.03 32.25 32.08
C GLY A 181 -10.93 30.88 32.83
N SER A 182 -10.60 30.89 34.13
CA SER A 182 -10.97 29.98 35.26
C SER A 182 -11.35 28.47 35.11
N SER A 183 -10.83 27.66 36.05
CA SER A 183 -11.24 26.27 36.45
C SER A 183 -12.33 26.31 37.60
N PRO A 184 -12.60 25.29 38.47
CA PRO A 184 -12.15 23.86 38.60
C PRO A 184 -13.21 22.78 39.05
N GLY A 185 -12.78 21.51 39.20
CA GLY A 185 -13.28 20.54 40.21
C GLY A 185 -14.31 19.47 39.76
N MET A 186 -14.49 18.32 40.45
CA MET A 186 -13.66 17.68 41.52
C MET A 186 -14.07 16.19 41.78
N ASP A 187 -13.19 15.42 42.44
CA ASP A 187 -13.43 14.25 43.33
C ASP A 187 -13.94 12.84 42.89
N SER A 188 -12.96 11.90 42.84
CA SER A 188 -12.72 10.84 43.86
C SER A 188 -13.54 9.53 43.98
N LEU A 189 -12.78 8.40 44.00
CA LEU A 189 -12.90 7.19 44.88
C LEU A 189 -14.20 6.34 44.75
N ALA A 190 -14.31 5.02 44.87
CA ALA A 190 -13.58 3.87 45.45
C ALA A 190 -14.62 2.70 45.49
N SER A 191 -14.39 1.41 45.79
CA SER A 191 -13.21 0.54 45.97
C SER A 191 -13.67 -0.93 46.19
N ILE A 192 -12.71 -1.87 46.19
CA ILE A 192 -12.74 -3.19 46.87
C ILE A 192 -13.54 -4.35 46.23
N SER A 193 -12.82 -5.46 46.06
CA SER A 193 -13.22 -6.80 45.59
C SER A 193 -13.67 -7.67 46.82
N PRO A 194 -13.40 -8.99 47.06
CA PRO A 194 -12.70 -10.03 46.27
C PRO A 194 -13.29 -11.47 46.35
N ARG A 195 -12.50 -12.44 45.83
CA ARG A 195 -12.29 -13.85 46.31
C ARG A 195 -13.11 -15.04 45.75
N ASN A 196 -12.35 -15.93 45.09
CA ASN A 196 -12.20 -17.38 45.34
C ASN A 196 -13.39 -18.32 44.98
N MET A 197 -13.19 -19.61 44.65
CA MET A 197 -11.98 -20.48 44.63
C MET A 197 -12.17 -21.68 43.65
N ASN A 198 -11.07 -22.40 43.32
CA ASN A 198 -10.90 -23.87 43.14
C ASN A 198 -12.06 -24.78 42.60
N ASP A 199 -11.87 -25.90 41.87
CA ASP A 199 -10.71 -26.82 41.81
C ASP A 199 -10.75 -27.84 40.62
N THR A 200 -9.61 -28.53 40.42
CA THR A 200 -9.33 -29.88 39.85
C THR A 200 -10.24 -30.63 38.83
N SER A 201 -9.67 -30.86 37.63
CA SER A 201 -9.41 -32.15 36.92
C SER A 201 -10.47 -33.28 36.74
N ALA A 202 -10.55 -33.87 35.52
CA ALA A 202 -9.89 -35.16 35.17
C ALA A 202 -10.51 -35.99 33.99
N TRP A 203 -9.66 -36.32 32.99
CA TRP A 203 -9.53 -37.61 32.26
C TRP A 203 -10.60 -38.20 31.29
N THR A 204 -10.07 -39.03 30.36
CA THR A 204 -10.67 -40.17 29.61
C THR A 204 -11.60 -39.98 28.38
N THR A 205 -10.94 -39.96 27.20
CA THR A 205 -11.11 -40.89 26.05
C THR A 205 -12.46 -41.17 25.36
N GLN A 206 -12.46 -40.87 24.04
CA GLN A 206 -12.88 -41.73 22.91
C GLN A 206 -14.27 -42.40 22.93
N THR A 207 -15.15 -42.02 21.99
CA THR A 207 -15.44 -42.79 20.75
C THR A 207 -16.43 -42.08 19.84
N SER A 208 -16.38 -42.37 18.53
CA SER A 208 -17.40 -42.03 17.52
C SER A 208 -17.87 -43.33 16.85
N PRO A 209 -19.09 -43.40 16.29
CA PRO A 209 -19.20 -43.22 14.83
C PRO A 209 -20.51 -42.57 14.32
N ASN A 210 -20.51 -42.29 13.01
CA ASN A 210 -21.58 -41.71 12.18
C ASN A 210 -22.97 -42.38 12.30
N MET A 211 -24.03 -41.61 12.02
CA MET A 211 -24.90 -41.85 10.84
C MET A 211 -25.64 -40.56 10.38
N SER A 212 -26.10 -40.61 9.13
CA SER A 212 -26.81 -39.57 8.35
C SER A 212 -28.27 -39.34 8.75
N MET A 213 -28.86 -38.17 8.44
CA MET A 213 -29.66 -37.95 7.20
C MET A 213 -30.13 -36.49 7.02
N GLU A 214 -30.79 -36.18 5.90
CA GLU A 214 -31.23 -34.85 5.46
C GLU A 214 -32.69 -34.56 5.85
N SER A 215 -33.04 -33.31 6.20
CA SER A 215 -34.31 -32.65 5.80
C SER A 215 -34.42 -31.19 6.31
N THR A 216 -34.66 -30.25 5.40
CA THR A 216 -35.38 -28.97 5.64
C THR A 216 -36.91 -29.21 5.58
N PRO A 217 -37.82 -28.33 6.09
CA PRO A 217 -37.73 -26.86 6.04
C PRO A 217 -38.32 -26.03 7.22
N ALA A 218 -38.10 -24.71 7.11
CA ALA A 218 -38.94 -23.57 7.56
C ALA A 218 -39.52 -23.50 8.99
N TYR A 219 -39.29 -22.36 9.67
CA TYR A 219 -40.37 -21.50 10.21
C TYR A 219 -39.82 -20.13 10.65
N GLU A 220 -40.63 -19.07 10.55
CA GLU A 220 -40.40 -17.82 11.29
C GLU A 220 -41.05 -17.90 12.67
N ASN A 221 -40.34 -17.51 13.75
CA ASN A 221 -40.80 -16.58 14.81
C ASN A 221 -39.92 -16.61 16.08
N PHE A 222 -39.67 -15.41 16.62
CA PHE A 222 -39.32 -15.04 18.02
C PHE A 222 -38.49 -15.99 18.93
N ARG A 223 -37.23 -15.58 19.15
CA ARG A 223 -36.61 -15.15 20.45
C ARG A 223 -36.84 -15.97 21.76
N PRO A 224 -35.88 -15.93 22.72
CA PRO A 224 -34.41 -16.00 22.57
C PRO A 224 -33.73 -16.80 23.73
N HIS A 225 -32.89 -17.80 23.45
CA HIS A 225 -32.03 -18.37 24.51
C HIS A 225 -30.58 -18.56 24.08
N GLN A 226 -29.67 -18.32 25.03
CA GLN A 226 -28.23 -18.31 24.82
C GLN A 226 -27.66 -19.72 24.75
N TYR A 227 -27.03 -20.07 23.64
CA TYR A 227 -25.87 -20.96 23.63
C TYR A 227 -24.87 -20.46 22.59
N ILE A 228 -23.81 -19.79 23.05
CA ILE A 228 -22.66 -19.48 22.20
C ILE A 228 -21.92 -20.79 22.00
N GLN A 229 -22.13 -21.42 20.85
CA GLN A 229 -21.45 -22.66 20.49
C GLN A 229 -19.97 -22.32 20.25
N GLN A 230 -19.11 -22.69 21.21
CA GLN A 230 -17.67 -22.51 21.10
C GLN A 230 -17.15 -23.26 19.87
N GLN A 231 -16.71 -22.52 18.86
CA GLN A 231 -15.93 -23.11 17.77
C GLN A 231 -14.64 -23.68 18.37
N GLN A 232 -14.36 -24.95 18.12
CA GLN A 232 -13.11 -25.59 18.56
C GLN A 232 -11.94 -25.02 17.76
N VAL A 233 -11.40 -23.90 18.23
CA VAL A 233 -10.10 -23.38 17.82
C VAL A 233 -9.08 -24.49 18.09
N LYS A 234 -8.31 -24.89 17.06
CA LYS A 234 -7.19 -25.82 17.25
C LYS A 234 -6.26 -25.24 18.34
N PRO A 235 -5.76 -26.05 19.29
CA PRO A 235 -4.77 -25.55 20.24
C PRO A 235 -3.57 -25.01 19.45
N SER A 236 -3.20 -23.75 19.70
CA SER A 236 -1.97 -23.18 19.13
C SER A 236 -0.77 -23.96 19.70
N PRO A 237 0.29 -24.19 18.89
CA PRO A 237 1.53 -24.77 19.40
C PRO A 237 2.26 -23.87 20.40
N HIS A 238 1.86 -22.60 20.53
CA HIS A 238 2.49 -21.63 21.42
C HIS A 238 1.92 -21.71 22.86
N PRO A 239 2.77 -21.66 23.90
CA PRO A 239 2.35 -21.48 25.29
C PRO A 239 1.54 -20.19 25.44
N LYS A 240 0.59 -20.19 26.36
CA LYS A 240 -0.22 -19.01 26.68
C LYS A 240 -0.12 -18.70 28.16
N SER A 241 0.10 -17.41 28.47
CA SER A 241 -0.03 -16.89 29.82
C SER A 241 -1.47 -17.08 30.32
N VAL A 242 -1.62 -17.24 31.63
CA VAL A 242 -2.91 -17.22 32.32
C VAL A 242 -3.38 -15.78 32.54
N LEU A 243 -2.46 -14.81 32.57
CA LEU A 243 -2.71 -13.40 32.86
C LEU A 243 -3.17 -12.62 31.61
N VAL A 244 -4.20 -13.12 30.92
CA VAL A 244 -4.62 -12.60 29.61
C VAL A 244 -5.44 -11.32 29.72
N SER A 245 -6.42 -11.29 30.61
CA SER A 245 -7.40 -10.19 30.74
C SER A 245 -6.94 -9.10 31.74
N TYR A 246 -7.83 -8.14 32.01
CA TYR A 246 -7.73 -7.27 33.19
C TYR A 246 -8.00 -8.03 34.50
N GLU A 247 -9.02 -8.90 34.50
CA GLU A 247 -9.50 -9.58 35.70
C GLU A 247 -8.42 -10.51 36.26
N ASP A 248 -7.62 -11.15 35.40
CA ASP A 248 -6.48 -11.99 35.81
C ASP A 248 -5.37 -11.17 36.47
N PHE A 249 -5.10 -9.94 35.97
CA PHE A 249 -4.12 -9.01 36.54
C PHE A 249 -4.55 -8.50 37.92
N GLU A 250 -5.84 -8.20 38.11
CA GLU A 250 -6.41 -7.79 39.40
C GLU A 250 -6.41 -8.98 40.38
N ASN A 251 -6.84 -10.18 39.96
CA ASN A 251 -6.94 -11.37 40.80
C ASN A 251 -5.58 -11.95 41.25
N ALA A 252 -4.50 -11.71 40.50
CA ALA A 252 -3.15 -12.13 40.84
C ALA A 252 -2.32 -11.04 41.54
N ASP A 253 -2.94 -9.95 42.01
CA ASP A 253 -2.29 -8.78 42.64
C ASP A 253 -1.12 -8.23 41.79
N VAL A 254 -1.28 -8.16 40.45
CA VAL A 254 -0.21 -7.73 39.54
C VAL A 254 0.03 -6.23 39.69
N PHE A 255 -1.02 -5.41 39.62
CA PHE A 255 -0.92 -3.94 39.65
C PHE A 255 -0.18 -3.43 40.91
N ASP A 256 -0.42 -4.00 42.09
CA ASP A 256 0.26 -3.58 43.32
C ASP A 256 1.76 -3.92 43.30
N ALA A 257 2.14 -5.06 42.70
CA ALA A 257 3.54 -5.41 42.47
C ALA A 257 4.19 -4.50 41.41
N GLN A 258 3.45 -4.11 40.36
CA GLN A 258 3.92 -3.17 39.34
C GLN A 258 4.20 -1.78 39.93
N LEU A 259 3.35 -1.27 40.82
CA LEU A 259 3.57 0.02 41.50
C LEU A 259 4.90 0.06 42.26
N LEU A 260 5.24 -1.01 42.99
CA LEU A 260 6.51 -1.13 43.73
C LEU A 260 7.74 -1.26 42.82
N LEU A 261 7.58 -1.81 41.61
CA LEU A 261 8.64 -1.85 40.60
C LEU A 261 8.79 -0.49 39.91
N GLU A 262 7.69 0.15 39.54
CA GLU A 262 7.64 1.47 38.90
C GLU A 262 8.27 2.57 39.77
N GLU A 263 8.07 2.53 41.10
CA GLU A 263 8.72 3.49 42.01
C GLU A 263 10.25 3.42 41.92
N ARG A 264 10.82 2.20 41.83
CA ARG A 264 12.27 2.01 41.64
C ARG A 264 12.73 2.42 40.25
N HIS A 265 11.96 2.10 39.19
CA HIS A 265 12.24 2.56 37.83
C HIS A 265 12.27 4.09 37.75
N ARG A 266 11.36 4.77 38.42
CA ARG A 266 11.27 6.23 38.51
C ARG A 266 12.47 6.87 39.21
N GLU A 267 12.99 6.27 40.27
CA GLU A 267 14.26 6.71 40.88
C GLU A 267 15.43 6.59 39.90
N GLU A 268 15.48 5.52 39.08
CA GLU A 268 16.49 5.36 38.03
C GLU A 268 16.31 6.37 36.90
N GLU A 269 15.09 6.61 36.41
CA GLU A 269 14.80 7.61 35.38
C GLU A 269 15.25 9.01 35.84
N GLU A 270 14.94 9.40 37.09
CA GLU A 270 15.39 10.68 37.64
C GLU A 270 16.91 10.74 37.88
N ARG A 271 17.54 9.63 38.26
CA ARG A 271 19.01 9.55 38.44
C ARG A 271 19.74 9.67 37.10
N LEU A 272 19.26 8.97 36.06
CA LEU A 272 19.79 9.09 34.71
C LEU A 272 19.56 10.50 34.15
N LEU A 273 18.39 11.10 34.36
CA LEU A 273 18.11 12.45 33.90
C LEU A 273 19.05 13.49 34.54
N ARG A 274 19.30 13.40 35.86
CA ARG A 274 20.28 14.25 36.55
C ARG A 274 21.69 14.08 35.96
N PHE A 275 22.15 12.84 35.79
CA PHE A 275 23.45 12.54 35.18
C PHE A 275 23.59 13.11 33.76
N LEU A 276 22.57 12.93 32.90
CA LEU A 276 22.59 13.44 31.52
C LEU A 276 22.55 14.98 31.46
N MET A 277 21.87 15.64 32.39
CA MET A 277 21.90 17.11 32.49
C MET A 277 23.29 17.62 32.88
N GLU A 278 23.94 16.99 33.87
CA GLU A 278 25.33 17.32 34.24
C GLU A 278 26.33 17.04 33.09
N GLU A 279 26.17 15.92 32.38
CA GLU A 279 27.04 15.54 31.26
C GLU A 279 26.90 16.56 30.11
N ARG A 280 25.67 16.97 29.78
CA ARG A 280 25.38 18.04 28.84
C ARG A 280 26.02 19.37 29.24
N GLU A 281 25.89 19.78 30.51
CA GLU A 281 26.50 21.03 31.01
C GLU A 281 28.03 21.00 30.92
N LYS A 282 28.65 19.86 31.27
CA LYS A 282 30.11 19.66 31.18
C LYS A 282 30.61 19.69 29.73
N GLU A 283 29.89 19.09 28.78
CA GLU A 283 30.25 19.14 27.35
C GLU A 283 30.04 20.52 26.73
N LEU A 284 28.94 21.23 27.08
CA LEU A 284 28.73 22.61 26.64
C LEU A 284 29.80 23.54 27.18
N LYS A 285 30.18 23.41 28.46
CA LYS A 285 31.29 24.17 29.03
C LYS A 285 32.62 23.86 28.35
N ARG A 286 32.94 22.57 28.10
CA ARG A 286 34.15 22.18 27.35
C ARG A 286 34.22 22.80 25.97
N LEU A 287 33.08 22.94 25.29
CA LEU A 287 32.99 23.62 24.00
C LEU A 287 33.27 25.13 24.14
N ASP A 288 32.68 25.79 25.13
CA ASP A 288 32.91 27.21 25.40
C ASP A 288 34.36 27.50 25.80
N ASP A 289 34.91 26.75 26.76
CA ASP A 289 36.31 26.85 27.21
C ASP A 289 37.29 26.65 26.03
N ALA A 290 37.01 25.72 25.11
CA ALA A 290 37.85 25.48 23.94
C ALA A 290 37.75 26.58 22.87
N ILE A 291 36.57 27.19 22.68
CA ILE A 291 36.40 28.29 21.72
C ILE A 291 37.04 29.57 22.23
N GLU A 292 36.92 29.89 23.52
CA GLU A 292 37.61 31.05 24.09
C GLU A 292 39.14 30.86 24.04
N LEU A 293 39.68 29.66 24.29
CA LEU A 293 41.12 29.39 24.14
C LEU A 293 41.62 29.54 22.68
N GLU A 294 40.84 29.11 21.68
CA GLU A 294 41.20 29.33 20.26
C GLU A 294 41.12 30.82 19.87
N LYS A 295 40.20 31.57 20.47
CA LYS A 295 39.97 33.01 20.26
C LYS A 295 41.01 33.89 20.97
N GLU A 296 41.42 33.53 22.19
CA GLU A 296 42.55 34.15 22.89
C GLU A 296 43.82 34.00 22.05
N LYS A 297 44.12 32.78 21.58
CA LYS A 297 45.27 32.55 20.70
C LYS A 297 45.20 33.38 19.41
N ALA A 298 44.03 33.46 18.77
CA ALA A 298 43.86 34.29 17.57
C ALA A 298 44.03 35.79 17.86
N ALA A 299 43.73 36.25 19.07
CA ALA A 299 44.00 37.61 19.52
C ALA A 299 45.51 37.84 19.77
N ASP A 300 46.23 36.87 20.34
CA ASP A 300 47.70 36.93 20.51
C ASP A 300 48.45 36.91 19.17
N ASP A 301 48.01 36.06 18.22
CA ASP A 301 48.54 36.02 16.86
C ASP A 301 48.30 37.38 16.13
N LEU A 302 47.18 38.07 16.42
CA LEU A 302 46.88 39.42 15.91
C LEU A 302 47.71 40.51 16.61
N LEU A 303 47.86 40.46 17.94
CA LEU A 303 48.61 41.43 18.73
C LEU A 303 50.10 41.39 18.37
N SER A 304 50.69 40.20 18.30
CA SER A 304 52.08 40.02 17.87
C SER A 304 52.31 40.47 16.42
N SER A 305 51.31 40.29 15.53
CA SER A 305 51.34 40.88 14.19
C SER A 305 51.32 42.42 14.20
N ILE A 306 50.59 43.05 15.13
CA ILE A 306 50.55 44.51 15.33
C ILE A 306 51.88 45.04 15.89
N GLU A 307 52.50 44.36 16.85
CA GLU A 307 53.81 44.75 17.39
C GLU A 307 54.90 44.77 16.31
N ASN A 308 54.92 43.75 15.44
CA ASN A 308 55.83 43.68 14.29
C ASN A 308 55.58 44.80 13.25
N LEU A 309 54.37 45.35 13.17
CA LEU A 309 54.02 46.47 12.27
C LEU A 309 54.32 47.85 12.87
N SER A 310 54.49 47.96 14.19
CA SER A 310 54.65 49.23 14.91
C SER A 310 55.96 50.00 14.61
N ILE A 311 56.83 49.45 13.75
CA ILE A 311 58.08 50.10 13.29
C ILE A 311 57.79 51.12 12.16
N THR A 312 56.64 51.06 11.50
CA THR A 312 56.25 51.98 10.41
C THR A 312 54.98 52.75 10.71
N SER A 313 55.00 54.07 10.51
CA SER A 313 53.98 55.00 10.98
C SER A 313 52.71 55.04 10.11
N SER A 314 51.62 54.38 10.54
CA SER A 314 50.27 54.97 10.63
C SER A 314 49.22 53.87 10.91
N ILE A 315 48.29 54.13 11.83
CA ILE A 315 47.16 53.24 12.15
C ILE A 315 45.86 54.05 12.07
N PRO A 316 44.99 53.74 11.10
CA PRO A 316 43.56 53.84 11.38
C PRO A 316 42.69 52.76 10.68
N ARG A 317 41.54 52.47 11.29
CA ARG A 317 40.39 51.68 10.78
C ARG A 317 40.63 50.18 10.51
N SER A 318 41.64 49.78 9.74
CA SER A 318 41.76 48.38 9.25
C SER A 318 41.77 47.29 10.33
N LEU A 319 42.19 47.61 11.55
CA LEU A 319 42.22 46.66 12.68
C LEU A 319 40.85 46.46 13.34
N VAL A 320 39.91 47.39 13.17
CA VAL A 320 38.53 47.24 13.67
C VAL A 320 37.79 46.25 12.79
N ASP A 321 37.83 46.45 11.47
CA ASP A 321 37.24 45.56 10.47
C ASP A 321 37.78 44.12 10.59
N GLU A 322 39.07 43.94 10.90
CA GLU A 322 39.67 42.61 11.05
C GLU A 322 39.30 41.96 12.40
N LYS A 323 39.23 42.74 13.49
CA LYS A 323 38.70 42.25 14.77
C LYS A 323 37.24 41.79 14.63
N GLU A 324 36.41 42.58 13.94
CA GLU A 324 34.99 42.25 13.70
C GLU A 324 34.86 40.95 12.90
N ARG A 325 35.69 40.72 11.87
CA ARG A 325 35.75 39.43 11.13
C ARG A 325 36.15 38.25 12.01
N ILE A 326 37.09 38.44 12.93
CA ILE A 326 37.53 37.38 13.85
C ILE A 326 36.40 37.03 14.83
N GLU A 327 35.70 38.03 15.37
CA GLU A 327 34.53 37.83 16.23
C GLU A 327 33.38 37.14 15.47
N ASP A 328 33.08 37.54 14.23
CA ASP A 328 32.09 36.91 13.34
C ASP A 328 32.45 35.45 12.98
N HIS A 329 33.74 35.17 12.75
CA HIS A 329 34.25 33.83 12.45
C HIS A 329 34.10 32.90 13.66
N PHE A 330 34.51 33.34 14.86
CA PHE A 330 34.34 32.54 16.07
C PHE A 330 32.86 32.37 16.45
N LEU A 331 31.98 33.32 16.15
CA LEU A 331 30.54 33.16 16.32
C LEU A 331 29.97 32.06 15.41
N GLN A 332 30.35 32.04 14.13
CA GLN A 332 29.95 30.99 13.17
C GLN A 332 30.53 29.61 13.56
N LEU A 333 31.82 29.56 13.90
CA LEU A 333 32.49 28.34 14.35
C LEU A 333 31.86 27.80 15.65
N LYS A 334 31.44 28.69 16.56
CA LYS A 334 30.67 28.33 17.76
C LYS A 334 29.33 27.73 17.40
N GLU A 335 28.58 28.34 16.48
CA GLU A 335 27.27 27.83 16.05
C GLU A 335 27.39 26.44 15.38
N GLU A 336 28.39 26.24 14.52
CA GLU A 336 28.65 24.95 13.85
C GLU A 336 29.07 23.86 14.82
N ARG A 337 30.05 24.11 15.69
CA ARG A 337 30.47 23.13 16.71
C ARG A 337 29.37 22.85 17.72
N LEU A 338 28.59 23.86 18.12
CA LEU A 338 27.45 23.69 19.02
C LEU A 338 26.37 22.79 18.44
N LYS A 339 26.08 22.87 17.13
CA LYS A 339 25.18 21.94 16.44
C LYS A 339 25.69 20.50 16.54
N VAL A 340 26.94 20.26 16.18
CA VAL A 340 27.56 18.92 16.20
C VAL A 340 27.61 18.33 17.63
N VAL A 341 28.00 19.12 18.62
CA VAL A 341 28.02 18.69 20.03
C VAL A 341 26.61 18.43 20.55
N THR A 342 25.64 19.29 20.24
CA THR A 342 24.23 19.10 20.65
C THR A 342 23.61 17.85 20.01
N GLU A 343 23.88 17.59 18.72
CA GLU A 343 23.41 16.39 18.01
C GLU A 343 24.03 15.11 18.58
N LYS A 344 25.34 15.11 18.88
CA LYS A 344 26.02 14.02 19.56
C LYS A 344 25.41 13.75 20.93
N ILE A 345 25.25 14.77 21.77
CA ILE A 345 24.61 14.66 23.10
C ILE A 345 23.18 14.12 22.97
N ALA A 346 22.37 14.65 22.06
CA ALA A 346 21.00 14.19 21.84
C ALA A 346 20.93 12.71 21.40
N THR A 347 21.91 12.26 20.61
CA THR A 347 22.03 10.87 20.15
C THR A 347 22.46 9.93 21.29
N GLU A 348 23.42 10.35 22.11
CA GLU A 348 23.84 9.61 23.31
C GLU A 348 22.72 9.56 24.37
N GLU A 349 22.04 10.66 24.64
CA GLU A 349 20.89 10.74 25.56
C GLU A 349 19.80 9.74 25.12
N LYS A 350 19.39 9.75 23.84
CA LYS A 350 18.41 8.80 23.29
C LYS A 350 18.88 7.35 23.41
N THR A 351 20.16 7.08 23.17
CA THR A 351 20.74 5.73 23.26
C THR A 351 20.80 5.22 24.69
N ARG A 352 21.19 6.06 25.66
CA ARG A 352 21.21 5.73 27.08
C ARG A 352 19.79 5.54 27.63
N ASN A 353 18.86 6.42 27.24
CA ASN A 353 17.45 6.32 27.62
C ASN A 353 16.81 5.04 27.08
N GLY A 354 16.99 4.73 25.78
CA GLY A 354 16.47 3.49 25.18
C GLY A 354 16.91 2.23 25.93
N LYS A 355 18.21 2.11 26.25
CA LYS A 355 18.75 0.96 27.01
C LYS A 355 18.20 0.84 28.44
N MET A 356 17.77 1.94 29.05
CA MET A 356 17.09 1.92 30.35
C MET A 356 15.63 1.44 30.17
N ILE A 357 14.91 1.97 29.18
CA ILE A 357 13.53 1.56 28.85
C ILE A 357 13.47 0.07 28.54
N ASP A 358 14.39 -0.46 27.72
CA ASP A 358 14.45 -1.88 27.37
C ASP A 358 14.63 -2.77 28.61
N ARG A 359 15.45 -2.32 29.58
CA ARG A 359 15.65 -3.02 30.86
C ARG A 359 14.40 -2.97 31.73
N HIS A 360 13.80 -1.78 31.91
CA HIS A 360 12.58 -1.60 32.71
C HIS A 360 11.42 -2.42 32.14
N CYS A 361 11.29 -2.50 30.81
CA CYS A 361 10.31 -3.37 30.15
C CYS A 361 10.60 -4.86 30.41
N HIS A 362 11.86 -5.30 30.39
CA HIS A 362 12.22 -6.70 30.67
C HIS A 362 12.00 -7.07 32.14
N GLU A 363 12.34 -6.19 33.09
CA GLU A 363 12.06 -6.37 34.52
C GLU A 363 10.54 -6.43 34.78
N MET A 364 9.76 -5.61 34.08
CA MET A 364 8.29 -5.65 34.14
C MET A 364 7.72 -6.98 33.62
N MET A 365 8.20 -7.46 32.47
CA MET A 365 7.82 -8.79 31.94
C MET A 365 8.31 -9.94 32.85
N THR A 366 9.41 -9.76 33.57
CA THR A 366 9.91 -10.73 34.57
C THR A 366 8.97 -10.82 35.76
N LEU A 367 8.55 -9.68 36.32
CA LEU A 367 7.55 -9.61 37.40
C LEU A 367 6.22 -10.25 37.00
N ILE A 368 5.74 -9.99 35.78
CA ILE A 368 4.49 -10.58 35.27
C ILE A 368 4.66 -12.10 35.05
N GLY A 369 5.79 -12.55 34.51
CA GLY A 369 6.10 -13.99 34.38
C GLY A 369 6.26 -14.72 35.72
N GLU A 370 6.74 -14.04 36.77
CA GLU A 370 6.75 -14.58 38.13
C GLU A 370 5.35 -14.70 38.74
N LYS A 371 4.44 -13.75 38.47
CA LYS A 371 3.03 -13.81 38.87
C LYS A 371 2.27 -14.90 38.12
N ASP A 372 2.52 -15.05 36.82
CA ASP A 372 1.95 -16.09 35.96
C ASP A 372 2.29 -17.50 36.49
N ARG A 373 3.58 -17.74 36.80
CA ARG A 373 4.06 -18.99 37.45
C ARG A 373 3.48 -19.25 38.84
N GLN A 374 3.02 -18.22 39.56
CA GLN A 374 2.36 -18.40 40.86
C GLN A 374 0.93 -18.92 40.70
N MET A 375 0.26 -18.50 39.61
CA MET A 375 -1.09 -18.93 39.22
C MET A 375 -1.11 -20.31 38.58
N ASP A 376 -0.32 -20.54 37.52
CA ASP A 376 -0.11 -21.88 36.95
C ASP A 376 1.30 -22.41 37.24
N ARG A 377 1.37 -23.24 38.29
CA ARG A 377 2.60 -23.93 38.73
C ARG A 377 2.95 -25.15 37.87
N LEU A 378 2.10 -25.53 36.92
CA LEU A 378 2.36 -26.59 35.93
C LEU A 378 2.87 -26.02 34.61
N CYS A 379 2.86 -24.69 34.43
CA CYS A 379 3.40 -24.04 33.25
C CYS A 379 4.92 -24.28 33.14
N LEU A 380 5.31 -25.07 32.13
CA LEU A 380 6.71 -25.39 31.82
C LEU A 380 7.44 -24.27 31.06
N PHE A 381 6.76 -23.17 30.75
CA PHE A 381 7.24 -22.11 29.86
C PHE A 381 7.39 -20.79 30.61
N ASP A 382 8.50 -20.12 30.37
CA ASP A 382 8.78 -18.82 30.98
C ASP A 382 8.19 -17.69 30.14
N HIS A 383 7.00 -17.21 30.50
CA HIS A 383 6.35 -16.08 29.81
C HIS A 383 7.10 -14.74 29.93
N SER A 384 8.16 -14.63 30.75
CA SER A 384 9.06 -13.46 30.72
C SER A 384 10.10 -13.52 29.60
N MET A 385 10.36 -14.71 29.04
CA MET A 385 11.27 -14.88 27.92
C MET A 385 10.61 -14.44 26.62
N LYS A 386 11.33 -13.61 25.85
CA LYS A 386 10.86 -13.10 24.57
C LYS A 386 10.69 -14.25 23.54
N PRO A 387 9.51 -14.38 22.89
CA PRO A 387 9.32 -15.35 21.80
C PRO A 387 10.28 -15.12 20.62
N PRO A 388 10.69 -16.17 19.88
CA PRO A 388 11.55 -16.01 18.70
C PRO A 388 10.85 -15.18 17.61
N PRO A 389 11.62 -14.43 16.77
CA PRO A 389 11.06 -13.68 15.65
C PRO A 389 10.67 -14.62 14.51
N GLU A 390 9.42 -15.11 14.56
CA GLU A 390 8.83 -16.02 13.57
C GLU A 390 7.62 -15.39 12.86
N PRO A 391 7.32 -15.80 11.61
CA PRO A 391 6.13 -15.32 10.88
C PRO A 391 4.81 -15.57 11.64
N PRO A 392 3.81 -14.68 11.53
CA PRO A 392 2.53 -14.85 12.21
C PRO A 392 1.74 -16.07 11.68
N GLU A 393 1.04 -16.79 12.57
CA GLU A 393 0.21 -17.98 12.25
C GLU A 393 -0.92 -17.75 11.22
N GLY A 394 -1.15 -16.51 10.78
CA GLY A 394 -2.18 -16.15 9.79
C GLY A 394 -2.34 -14.63 9.63
N LYS A 395 -3.11 -14.18 8.63
CA LYS A 395 -3.24 -12.76 8.27
C LYS A 395 -4.04 -11.91 9.26
N LYS A 396 -3.88 -10.58 9.24
CA LYS A 396 -4.63 -9.59 10.04
C LYS A 396 -6.14 -9.85 10.01
N SER A 397 -6.65 -10.20 8.84
CA SER A 397 -8.07 -10.53 8.59
C SER A 397 -8.58 -11.83 9.22
N SER A 398 -7.72 -12.61 9.89
CA SER A 398 -8.12 -13.73 10.75
C SER A 398 -8.40 -13.28 12.20
N LEU A 399 -7.77 -12.20 12.66
CA LEU A 399 -7.97 -11.65 14.01
C LEU A 399 -9.29 -10.86 14.11
N TYR A 400 -9.60 -10.07 13.09
CA TYR A 400 -10.86 -9.31 12.98
C TYR A 400 -11.21 -8.98 11.53
N LYS A 401 -12.48 -8.66 11.24
CA LYS A 401 -12.96 -8.35 9.88
C LYS A 401 -13.11 -6.86 9.59
N SER A 402 -13.35 -6.03 10.60
CA SER A 402 -13.50 -4.58 10.48
C SER A 402 -13.04 -3.90 11.77
N PRO A 403 -12.37 -2.74 11.73
CA PRO A 403 -11.98 -1.98 12.93
C PRO A 403 -13.16 -1.58 13.82
N ALA A 404 -14.39 -1.57 13.30
CA ALA A 404 -15.60 -1.27 14.06
C ALA A 404 -15.81 -2.15 15.30
N VAL A 405 -15.24 -3.37 15.34
CA VAL A 405 -15.28 -4.23 16.54
C VAL A 405 -14.56 -3.61 17.76
N PHE A 406 -13.69 -2.61 17.53
CA PHE A 406 -12.93 -1.92 18.57
C PHE A 406 -13.50 -0.56 18.95
N GLU A 407 -14.64 -0.11 18.39
CA GLU A 407 -15.17 1.25 18.59
C GLU A 407 -15.29 1.64 20.07
N ALA A 408 -15.79 0.73 20.93
CA ALA A 408 -15.90 0.97 22.37
C ALA A 408 -14.53 1.10 23.08
N LEU A 409 -13.51 0.38 22.63
CA LEU A 409 -12.13 0.52 23.14
C LEU A 409 -11.47 1.79 22.62
N ASP A 410 -11.75 2.16 21.37
CA ASP A 410 -11.20 3.37 20.76
C ASP A 410 -11.78 4.64 21.41
N LEU A 411 -13.07 4.64 21.75
CA LEU A 411 -13.71 5.68 22.56
C LEU A 411 -13.10 5.73 23.97
N ARG A 412 -12.96 4.58 24.65
CA ARG A 412 -12.27 4.51 25.96
C ARG A 412 -10.85 5.10 25.90
N ALA A 413 -10.09 4.81 24.86
CA ALA A 413 -8.75 5.35 24.67
C ALA A 413 -8.75 6.87 24.44
N LEU A 414 -9.79 7.43 23.80
CA LEU A 414 -9.96 8.87 23.60
C LEU A 414 -10.38 9.58 24.89
N ASP A 415 -11.36 9.05 25.63
CA ASP A 415 -11.82 9.62 26.91
C ASP A 415 -10.68 9.71 27.92
N LEU A 416 -9.85 8.65 27.99
CA LEU A 416 -8.69 8.58 28.88
C LEU A 416 -7.43 9.26 28.31
N ALA A 417 -7.46 9.78 27.07
CA ALA A 417 -6.32 10.53 26.50
C ALA A 417 -6.06 11.85 27.23
N ASN A 418 -7.10 12.46 27.81
CA ASN A 418 -7.03 13.75 28.51
C ASN A 418 -7.05 13.64 30.04
N LYS A 419 -7.05 12.41 30.59
CA LYS A 419 -7.04 12.17 32.04
C LYS A 419 -5.61 12.21 32.63
N ASP A 420 -5.52 12.60 33.89
CA ASP A 420 -4.29 12.64 34.67
C ASP A 420 -4.00 11.34 35.42
N TYR A 421 -2.74 10.92 35.34
CA TYR A 421 -2.19 9.70 35.93
C TYR A 421 -0.84 9.97 36.59
N ASN A 422 -0.66 9.50 37.82
CA ASN A 422 0.61 9.61 38.56
C ASN A 422 1.55 8.43 38.31
N THR A 423 1.06 7.35 37.70
CA THR A 423 1.81 6.12 37.44
C THR A 423 1.44 5.56 36.05
N MET A 424 2.39 4.87 35.42
CA MET A 424 2.13 4.11 34.19
C MET A 424 1.21 2.92 34.47
N THR A 425 1.33 2.34 35.68
CA THR A 425 0.47 1.27 36.18
C THR A 425 -1.01 1.69 36.22
N ASP A 426 -1.34 2.84 36.81
CA ASP A 426 -2.72 3.37 36.87
C ASP A 426 -3.32 3.60 35.48
N LEU A 427 -2.51 4.12 34.56
CA LEU A 427 -2.90 4.37 33.18
C LEU A 427 -3.24 3.07 32.45
N VAL A 428 -2.38 2.05 32.54
CA VAL A 428 -2.63 0.74 31.92
C VAL A 428 -3.79 0.01 32.59
N ARG A 429 -3.91 0.08 33.93
CA ARG A 429 -5.04 -0.45 34.70
C ARG A 429 -6.37 0.14 34.20
N ASP A 430 -6.46 1.45 34.07
CA ASP A 430 -7.67 2.10 33.56
C ASP A 430 -7.93 1.80 32.07
N LEU A 431 -6.91 1.88 31.20
CA LEU A 431 -7.08 1.60 29.76
C LEU A 431 -7.56 0.16 29.52
N THR A 432 -6.93 -0.82 30.17
CA THR A 432 -7.20 -2.24 29.94
C THR A 432 -8.44 -2.78 30.65
N ARG A 433 -9.10 -1.99 31.51
CA ARG A 433 -10.22 -2.40 32.40
C ARG A 433 -11.37 -3.19 31.76
N THR A 434 -11.60 -3.04 30.45
CA THR A 434 -12.66 -3.74 29.70
C THR A 434 -12.11 -4.81 28.73
N CYS A 435 -10.80 -5.06 28.73
CA CYS A 435 -10.11 -5.97 27.81
C CYS A 435 -10.06 -7.39 28.38
N LYS A 436 -10.43 -8.36 27.54
CA LYS A 436 -10.43 -9.80 27.85
C LYS A 436 -9.34 -10.56 27.12
N THR A 437 -8.71 -9.93 26.14
CA THR A 437 -7.69 -10.50 25.26
C THR A 437 -6.50 -9.57 25.07
N GLU A 438 -5.35 -10.15 24.73
CA GLU A 438 -4.14 -9.42 24.32
C GLU A 438 -4.38 -8.50 23.11
N LEU A 439 -5.28 -8.87 22.20
CA LEU A 439 -5.65 -8.08 21.02
C LEU A 439 -6.34 -6.77 21.42
N GLU A 440 -7.26 -6.83 22.38
CA GLU A 440 -7.96 -5.66 22.93
C GLU A 440 -7.00 -4.79 23.75
N LYS A 441 -6.13 -5.40 24.58
CA LYS A 441 -5.04 -4.71 25.28
C LYS A 441 -4.15 -3.95 24.28
N ALA A 442 -3.66 -4.62 23.23
CA ALA A 442 -2.82 -3.99 22.20
C ALA A 442 -3.55 -2.83 21.49
N ARG A 443 -4.84 -3.00 21.17
CA ARG A 443 -5.64 -1.96 20.51
C ARG A 443 -5.83 -0.72 21.38
N VAL A 444 -6.28 -0.87 22.63
CA VAL A 444 -6.60 0.30 23.49
C VAL A 444 -5.34 1.11 23.81
N LEU A 445 -4.20 0.44 24.03
CA LEU A 445 -2.90 1.08 24.24
C LEU A 445 -2.42 1.80 22.97
N PHE A 446 -2.48 1.15 21.80
CA PHE A 446 -2.10 1.74 20.52
C PHE A 446 -2.95 2.98 20.24
N ARG A 447 -4.27 2.88 20.43
CA ARG A 447 -5.20 3.98 20.17
C ARG A 447 -4.97 5.18 21.10
N TRP A 448 -4.61 4.94 22.37
CA TRP A 448 -4.26 5.99 23.33
C TRP A 448 -2.96 6.70 22.95
N VAL A 449 -1.90 5.94 22.60
CA VAL A 449 -0.61 6.49 22.16
C VAL A 449 -0.77 7.44 20.97
N ILE A 450 -1.56 7.04 19.96
CA ILE A 450 -1.79 7.87 18.76
C ILE A 450 -2.89 8.92 18.95
N ALA A 451 -3.66 8.90 20.04
CA ALA A 451 -4.62 9.95 20.38
C ALA A 451 -3.96 11.13 21.12
N LYS A 452 -2.82 10.89 21.79
CA LYS A 452 -2.18 11.89 22.64
C LYS A 452 -1.41 12.90 21.79
N ASP A 453 -1.98 14.09 21.61
CA ASP A 453 -1.32 15.20 20.91
C ASP A 453 -0.20 15.81 21.78
N VAL A 454 1.00 15.23 21.65
CA VAL A 454 2.21 15.68 22.34
C VAL A 454 2.65 17.07 21.84
N ASN A 455 2.37 17.41 20.59
CA ASN A 455 2.93 18.56 19.89
C ASN A 455 2.17 19.88 20.14
N LYS A 456 0.86 19.87 20.39
CA LYS A 456 0.07 21.09 20.61
C LYS A 456 0.44 21.92 21.85
N HIS A 457 1.27 21.39 22.76
CA HIS A 457 1.62 22.06 24.02
C HIS A 457 2.75 23.11 23.89
N SER A 458 3.15 23.49 22.68
CA SER A 458 4.32 24.33 22.41
C SER A 458 4.06 25.86 22.36
N VAL A 459 3.29 26.43 23.30
CA VAL A 459 3.29 27.89 23.58
C VAL A 459 3.09 28.16 25.08
N ASN A 460 4.09 28.80 25.70
CA ASN A 460 4.08 29.66 26.89
C ASN A 460 2.78 29.75 27.76
N GLU A 461 2.43 28.69 28.49
CA GLU A 461 1.60 28.81 29.70
C GLU A 461 2.33 28.27 30.93
N ILE A 462 2.40 29.09 31.99
CA ILE A 462 2.99 28.71 33.29
C ILE A 462 1.91 28.00 34.12
N VAL A 463 1.39 26.91 33.57
CA VAL A 463 0.49 25.98 34.26
C VAL A 463 1.34 24.88 34.89
N ARG A 464 0.97 24.41 36.09
CA ARG A 464 1.68 23.31 36.75
C ARG A 464 1.61 22.07 35.84
N PRO A 465 2.74 21.42 35.51
CA PRO A 465 2.71 20.23 34.66
C PRO A 465 1.76 19.18 35.22
N HIS A 466 0.84 18.74 34.38
CA HIS A 466 -0.11 17.67 34.65
C HIS A 466 0.59 16.38 35.08
N ALA A 467 -0.06 15.51 35.84
CA ALA A 467 0.61 14.30 36.37
C ALA A 467 1.14 13.41 35.22
N THR A 468 0.32 13.25 34.18
CA THR A 468 0.67 12.52 32.95
C THR A 468 1.83 13.17 32.17
N ASP A 469 2.09 14.47 32.35
CA ASP A 469 3.23 15.16 31.71
C ASP A 469 4.59 14.76 32.30
N ARG A 470 4.61 14.22 33.54
CA ARG A 470 5.82 13.56 34.06
C ARG A 470 6.07 12.23 33.34
N LEU A 471 5.04 11.41 33.18
CA LEU A 471 5.11 10.11 32.48
C LEU A 471 5.46 10.28 30.99
N LEU A 472 4.98 11.36 30.37
CA LEU A 472 5.23 11.69 28.96
C LEU A 472 6.42 12.65 28.76
N LYS A 473 7.20 12.95 29.80
CA LYS A 473 8.32 13.91 29.75
C LYS A 473 9.36 13.55 28.70
N GLY A 474 9.63 12.25 28.51
CA GLY A 474 10.53 11.76 27.48
C GLY A 474 10.04 12.13 26.07
N VAL A 475 8.77 11.85 25.77
CA VAL A 475 8.17 12.13 24.45
C VAL A 475 8.00 13.64 24.23
N LYS A 476 7.50 14.39 25.24
CA LYS A 476 7.38 15.86 25.20
C LYS A 476 8.71 16.59 25.00
N SER A 477 9.84 16.00 25.40
CA SER A 477 11.18 16.56 25.19
C SER A 477 11.93 15.96 23.99
N GLY A 478 11.27 15.13 23.17
CA GLY A 478 11.87 14.47 22.00
C GLY A 478 12.96 13.45 22.33
N LYS A 479 13.07 13.02 23.60
CA LYS A 479 14.02 12.02 24.10
C LYS A 479 13.48 10.59 24.04
N GLU A 480 12.17 10.44 23.89
CA GLU A 480 11.48 9.18 23.63
C GLU A 480 10.61 9.27 22.37
N THR A 481 10.43 8.15 21.69
CA THR A 481 9.53 8.01 20.54
C THR A 481 8.18 7.42 20.95
N TYR A 482 7.15 7.57 20.09
CA TYR A 482 5.87 6.88 20.26
C TYR A 482 6.02 5.34 20.34
N HIS A 483 7.06 4.79 19.71
CA HIS A 483 7.40 3.36 19.79
C HIS A 483 7.90 2.95 21.17
N GLN A 484 8.72 3.80 21.81
CA GLN A 484 9.19 3.56 23.18
C GLN A 484 8.06 3.70 24.21
N LEU A 485 7.17 4.68 24.04
CA LEU A 485 5.96 4.81 24.86
C LEU A 485 5.03 3.59 24.70
N TYR A 486 4.81 3.13 23.47
CA TYR A 486 4.01 1.93 23.21
C TYR A 486 4.67 0.66 23.79
N LYS A 487 5.99 0.51 23.69
CA LYS A 487 6.73 -0.60 24.31
C LYS A 487 6.63 -0.57 25.85
N LYS A 488 6.79 0.60 26.49
CA LYS A 488 6.53 0.77 27.95
C LYS A 488 5.13 0.26 28.28
N LEU A 489 4.09 0.83 27.67
CA LEU A 489 2.68 0.46 27.90
C LEU A 489 2.39 -1.03 27.67
N CYS A 490 2.96 -1.63 26.61
CA CYS A 490 2.81 -3.06 26.33
C CYS A 490 3.38 -3.92 27.47
N SER A 491 4.59 -3.63 27.96
CA SER A 491 5.20 -4.41 29.04
C SER A 491 4.38 -4.34 30.34
N TYR A 492 3.81 -3.18 30.68
CA TYR A 492 2.90 -3.02 31.82
C TYR A 492 1.56 -3.77 31.63
N ALA A 493 1.18 -4.13 30.41
CA ALA A 493 -0.03 -4.91 30.13
C ALA A 493 0.22 -6.43 29.97
N GLY A 494 1.49 -6.87 30.09
CA GLY A 494 1.92 -8.26 29.87
C GLY A 494 2.20 -8.61 28.41
N LEU A 495 2.32 -7.63 27.52
CA LEU A 495 2.53 -7.85 26.08
C LEU A 495 4.02 -7.71 25.73
N HIS A 496 4.61 -8.78 25.17
CA HIS A 496 5.92 -8.71 24.54
C HIS A 496 5.89 -7.74 23.37
N CYS A 497 6.70 -6.68 23.43
CA CYS A 497 6.77 -5.64 22.41
C CYS A 497 8.23 -5.25 22.17
N GLU A 498 8.62 -5.13 20.91
CA GLU A 498 9.98 -4.79 20.50
C GLU A 498 10.02 -3.66 19.48
N ILE A 499 11.14 -2.92 19.48
CA ILE A 499 11.40 -1.84 18.53
C ILE A 499 12.36 -2.37 17.47
N VAL A 500 11.90 -2.37 16.23
CA VAL A 500 12.66 -2.81 15.06
C VAL A 500 13.30 -1.59 14.41
N LEU A 501 14.61 -1.63 14.21
CA LEU A 501 15.39 -0.60 13.52
C LEU A 501 15.64 -1.02 12.07
N GLY A 502 15.70 -0.03 11.17
CA GLY A 502 16.02 -0.29 9.76
C GLY A 502 15.88 0.94 8.89
N TYR A 503 15.44 0.72 7.66
CA TYR A 503 15.22 1.73 6.62
C TYR A 503 13.73 1.83 6.28
N SER A 504 13.28 2.97 5.74
CA SER A 504 11.90 3.10 5.24
C SER A 504 11.74 4.06 4.07
N LYS A 505 10.84 3.73 3.14
CA LYS A 505 10.45 4.56 1.98
C LYS A 505 9.47 5.68 2.40
N GLY A 506 9.86 6.43 3.42
CA GLY A 506 9.07 7.51 4.03
C GLY A 506 9.10 8.81 3.24
N ALA A 507 8.83 9.92 3.94
CA ALA A 507 8.87 11.26 3.36
C ALA A 507 10.23 11.54 2.67
N GLY A 508 10.18 12.07 1.45
CA GLY A 508 11.37 12.40 0.65
C GLY A 508 11.95 11.25 -0.19
N TYR A 509 11.60 9.98 0.08
CA TYR A 509 12.06 8.88 -0.77
C TYR A 509 11.32 8.87 -2.12
N LYS A 510 12.05 8.65 -3.22
CA LYS A 510 11.51 8.43 -4.56
C LYS A 510 12.10 7.13 -5.16
N PRO A 511 11.39 6.43 -6.07
CA PRO A 511 11.89 5.19 -6.66
C PRO A 511 13.21 5.45 -7.40
N GLY A 512 14.17 4.51 -7.28
CA GLY A 512 15.53 4.66 -7.82
C GLY A 512 16.50 5.45 -6.93
N MET A 513 16.05 6.07 -5.84
CA MET A 513 16.96 6.60 -4.81
C MET A 513 17.65 5.46 -4.05
N ARG A 514 18.93 5.64 -3.75
CA ARG A 514 19.70 4.76 -2.87
C ARG A 514 19.31 4.99 -1.41
N MET A 515 19.54 3.98 -0.59
CA MET A 515 19.52 4.06 0.87
C MET A 515 20.88 3.61 1.38
N ASP A 516 21.68 4.55 1.87
CA ASP A 516 23.02 4.30 2.40
C ASP A 516 23.32 5.12 3.67
N GLY A 517 24.18 4.57 4.53
CA GLY A 517 24.55 5.17 5.81
C GLY A 517 23.34 5.46 6.71
N GLN A 518 23.13 6.74 7.02
CA GLN A 518 22.05 7.25 7.86
C GLN A 518 20.83 7.73 7.07
N THR A 519 20.87 7.72 5.73
CA THR A 519 19.73 8.15 4.92
C THR A 519 18.54 7.19 5.09
N PHE A 520 17.33 7.73 5.17
CA PHE A 520 16.08 6.97 5.29
C PHE A 520 16.00 5.99 6.48
N ARG A 521 16.84 6.18 7.50
CA ARG A 521 16.80 5.42 8.76
C ARG A 521 15.52 5.70 9.54
N ASN A 522 14.92 4.65 10.08
CA ASN A 522 13.63 4.70 10.78
C ASN A 522 13.52 3.57 11.82
N SER A 523 12.47 3.63 12.65
CA SER A 523 12.11 2.59 13.61
C SER A 523 10.60 2.33 13.58
N TRP A 524 10.18 1.09 13.81
CA TRP A 524 8.79 0.73 14.06
C TRP A 524 8.72 -0.27 15.22
N THR A 525 7.52 -0.79 15.51
CA THR A 525 7.27 -1.70 16.63
C THR A 525 6.71 -3.03 16.14
N VAL A 526 6.94 -4.07 16.91
CA VAL A 526 6.27 -5.36 16.79
C VAL A 526 5.72 -5.77 18.16
N VAL A 527 4.52 -6.33 18.19
CA VAL A 527 3.88 -6.82 19.41
C VAL A 527 3.51 -8.29 19.23
N ASN A 528 3.76 -9.12 20.23
CA ASN A 528 3.31 -10.51 20.23
C ASN A 528 1.86 -10.58 20.72
N ILE A 529 1.00 -11.29 19.99
CA ILE A 529 -0.41 -11.50 20.30
C ILE A 529 -0.73 -12.96 20.02
N ASN A 530 -1.16 -13.69 21.06
CA ASN A 530 -1.44 -15.12 21.06
C ASN A 530 -0.26 -15.97 20.53
N GLY A 531 0.99 -15.60 20.87
CA GLY A 531 2.21 -16.25 20.38
C GLY A 531 2.75 -15.71 19.05
N SER A 532 1.92 -15.06 18.22
CA SER A 532 2.32 -14.51 16.91
C SER A 532 2.80 -13.06 17.00
N TRP A 533 3.94 -12.73 16.38
CA TRP A 533 4.39 -11.34 16.21
C TRP A 533 3.57 -10.57 15.16
N ARG A 534 3.29 -9.30 15.43
CA ARG A 534 2.48 -8.40 14.59
C ARG A 534 3.12 -7.02 14.46
N LEU A 535 3.15 -6.46 13.25
CA LEU A 535 3.78 -5.18 12.95
C LEU A 535 2.87 -4.00 13.32
N VAL A 536 3.41 -3.03 14.05
CA VAL A 536 2.69 -1.83 14.52
C VAL A 536 3.56 -0.59 14.32
N ASN A 537 3.07 0.43 13.64
CA ASN A 537 3.79 1.71 13.50
C ASN A 537 2.97 2.89 14.05
N CYS A 538 3.14 3.17 15.35
CA CYS A 538 2.48 4.27 16.07
C CYS A 538 2.75 5.65 15.43
N THR A 539 3.97 5.90 14.95
CA THR A 539 4.38 7.21 14.41
C THR A 539 3.72 7.49 13.06
N TRP A 540 3.58 6.49 12.19
CA TRP A 540 2.91 6.68 10.89
C TRP A 540 1.38 6.53 11.00
N ALA A 541 0.89 5.85 12.03
CA ALA A 541 -0.54 5.80 12.39
C ALA A 541 -1.10 7.14 12.88
N ALA A 542 -0.32 7.97 13.57
CA ALA A 542 -0.72 9.27 14.11
C ALA A 542 -0.78 10.36 13.01
N ARG A 543 -1.63 10.14 11.99
CA ARG A 543 -1.65 10.97 10.77
C ARG A 543 -2.42 12.28 10.98
N HIS A 544 -1.69 13.38 10.87
CA HIS A 544 -2.29 14.70 10.69
C HIS A 544 -2.83 14.82 9.27
N VAL A 545 -4.07 15.27 9.10
CA VAL A 545 -4.67 15.51 7.79
C VAL A 545 -5.32 16.89 7.78
N THR A 546 -4.95 17.72 6.80
CA THR A 546 -5.54 19.05 6.60
C THR A 546 -6.90 18.90 5.92
N GLY A 547 -7.97 19.26 6.62
CA GLY A 547 -9.29 19.43 6.05
C GLY A 547 -9.52 20.85 5.57
N HIS A 548 -10.30 20.99 4.51
CA HIS A 548 -11.00 22.23 4.22
C HIS A 548 -12.42 22.13 4.77
N LYS A 549 -12.72 22.98 5.75
CA LYS A 549 -14.09 23.35 6.09
C LYS A 549 -14.15 24.87 6.05
N ASP A 550 -15.18 25.40 5.39
CA ASP A 550 -15.44 26.85 5.33
C ASP A 550 -14.22 27.69 4.87
N ASN A 551 -13.49 27.17 3.87
CA ASN A 551 -12.25 27.71 3.28
C ASN A 551 -11.05 27.92 4.24
N LEU A 552 -11.11 27.41 5.47
CA LEU A 552 -9.99 27.41 6.41
C LEU A 552 -9.29 26.04 6.43
N PRO A 553 -7.94 25.97 6.38
CA PRO A 553 -7.20 24.71 6.51
C PRO A 553 -7.15 24.29 7.98
N GLN A 554 -8.04 23.39 8.39
CA GLN A 554 -8.11 22.88 9.76
C GLN A 554 -7.52 21.46 9.82
N MET A 555 -6.44 21.26 10.59
CA MET A 555 -5.87 19.94 10.80
C MET A 555 -6.80 19.08 11.67
N TYR A 556 -7.35 18.01 11.11
CA TYR A 556 -8.00 16.94 11.85
C TYR A 556 -7.05 15.74 12.00
N HIS A 557 -7.20 15.00 13.11
CA HIS A 557 -6.35 13.85 13.41
C HIS A 557 -7.03 12.56 12.94
N LYS A 558 -6.71 12.09 11.73
CA LYS A 558 -7.22 10.84 11.13
C LYS A 558 -6.17 9.76 11.34
N TYR A 559 -6.40 8.86 12.31
CA TYR A 559 -5.50 7.73 12.51
C TYR A 559 -5.55 6.77 11.31
N ASP A 560 -4.40 6.18 10.97
CA ASP A 560 -4.25 5.33 9.79
C ASP A 560 -4.15 3.85 10.19
N GLU A 561 -5.26 3.13 10.00
CA GLU A 561 -5.51 1.73 10.41
C GLU A 561 -4.56 0.72 9.75
N PHE A 562 -3.91 1.07 8.63
CA PHE A 562 -2.92 0.21 7.98
C PHE A 562 -1.82 -0.22 8.94
N TYR A 563 -1.34 0.71 9.77
CA TYR A 563 -0.19 0.56 10.67
C TYR A 563 -0.52 -0.14 12.00
N PHE A 564 -1.72 -0.69 12.18
CA PHE A 564 -2.06 -1.56 13.31
C PHE A 564 -2.12 -3.02 12.85
N LEU A 565 -1.23 -3.85 13.39
CA LEU A 565 -1.14 -5.29 13.10
C LEU A 565 -1.00 -5.60 11.59
N THR A 566 -0.21 -4.80 10.89
CA THR A 566 0.04 -4.89 9.45
C THR A 566 0.54 -6.29 9.06
N ASP A 567 0.05 -6.84 7.96
CA ASP A 567 0.57 -8.10 7.43
C ASP A 567 2.00 -7.89 6.84
N PRO A 568 2.95 -8.80 7.10
CA PRO A 568 4.35 -8.66 6.69
C PRO A 568 4.55 -8.33 5.21
N GLU A 569 3.79 -8.99 4.33
CA GLU A 569 3.89 -8.85 2.87
C GLU A 569 3.41 -7.48 2.37
N ASP A 570 2.60 -6.77 3.15
CA ASP A 570 2.18 -5.40 2.86
C ASP A 570 3.15 -4.38 3.49
N HIS A 571 3.67 -4.67 4.68
CA HIS A 571 4.60 -3.81 5.41
C HIS A 571 5.97 -3.68 4.74
N ILE A 572 6.47 -4.76 4.13
CA ILE A 572 7.79 -4.82 3.46
C ILE A 572 7.91 -3.85 2.27
N TYR A 573 6.80 -3.40 1.67
CA TYR A 573 6.85 -2.34 0.64
C TYR A 573 7.39 -1.01 1.17
N GLN A 574 7.25 -0.75 2.47
CA GLN A 574 7.58 0.52 3.11
C GLN A 574 8.78 0.46 4.05
N HIS A 575 8.98 -0.66 4.76
CA HIS A 575 9.96 -0.77 5.85
C HIS A 575 10.84 -2.01 5.67
N TYR A 576 12.15 -1.88 5.87
CA TYR A 576 13.12 -2.99 5.79
C TYR A 576 14.03 -3.00 7.03
N PRO A 577 14.04 -4.07 7.84
CA PRO A 577 14.78 -4.14 9.10
C PRO A 577 16.30 -4.35 8.89
N ASP A 578 17.10 -3.89 9.84
CA ASP A 578 18.55 -4.19 9.90
C ASP A 578 18.81 -5.70 10.12
N ASP A 579 17.94 -6.36 10.89
CA ASP A 579 17.92 -7.81 11.11
C ASP A 579 16.79 -8.44 10.28
N PRO A 580 17.11 -9.27 9.26
CA PRO A 580 16.12 -9.89 8.38
C PRO A 580 15.07 -10.76 9.07
N GLN A 581 15.29 -11.24 10.30
CA GLN A 581 14.27 -12.03 11.02
C GLN A 581 13.00 -11.20 11.30
N TRP A 582 13.16 -9.91 11.58
CA TRP A 582 12.04 -8.99 11.83
C TRP A 582 11.29 -8.55 10.56
N GLN A 583 11.57 -9.15 9.40
CA GLN A 583 10.63 -9.09 8.28
C GLN A 583 9.37 -9.91 8.56
N LEU A 584 9.44 -10.94 9.40
CA LEU A 584 8.33 -11.85 9.75
C LEU A 584 7.67 -12.53 8.52
N MET A 585 8.43 -12.71 7.44
CA MET A 585 8.03 -13.43 6.22
C MET A 585 8.65 -14.82 6.20
N GLU A 586 7.95 -15.83 5.67
CA GLU A 586 8.47 -17.20 5.49
C GLU A 586 9.77 -17.24 4.66
N ILE A 587 9.87 -16.35 3.67
CA ILE A 587 11.05 -16.14 2.84
C ILE A 587 11.42 -14.65 2.94
N PRO A 588 12.43 -14.28 3.75
CA PRO A 588 12.88 -12.89 3.85
C PRO A 588 13.39 -12.34 2.50
N LEU A 589 12.90 -11.15 2.16
CA LEU A 589 13.26 -10.40 0.97
C LEU A 589 14.70 -9.84 1.10
N PRO A 590 15.56 -9.93 0.06
CA PRO A 590 16.85 -9.24 0.04
C PRO A 590 16.71 -7.72 -0.04
N PHE A 591 17.68 -6.98 0.50
CA PHE A 591 17.68 -5.50 0.45
C PHE A 591 17.68 -4.93 -0.99
N SER A 592 18.29 -5.63 -1.95
CA SER A 592 18.23 -5.28 -3.37
C SER A 592 16.80 -5.28 -3.91
N GLU A 593 16.04 -6.33 -3.57
CA GLU A 593 14.65 -6.47 -4.01
C GLU A 593 13.73 -5.53 -3.25
N PHE A 594 14.01 -5.23 -1.97
CA PHE A 594 13.32 -4.15 -1.26
C PHE A 594 13.47 -2.81 -1.97
N LEU A 595 14.68 -2.41 -2.39
CA LEU A 595 14.89 -1.20 -3.18
C LEU A 595 14.21 -1.26 -4.55
N ASN A 596 14.08 -2.47 -5.12
CA ASN A 596 13.35 -2.74 -6.36
C ASN A 596 11.82 -2.86 -6.18
N LEU A 597 11.26 -2.86 -4.97
CA LEU A 597 9.81 -2.77 -4.80
C LEU A 597 9.32 -1.33 -5.11
N PRO A 598 8.16 -1.14 -5.77
CA PRO A 598 7.52 0.16 -5.94
C PRO A 598 7.37 0.94 -4.63
N VAL A 599 7.29 2.27 -4.71
CA VAL A 599 6.99 3.10 -3.54
C VAL A 599 5.48 3.04 -3.31
N VAL A 600 5.03 2.38 -2.24
CA VAL A 600 3.61 2.18 -1.90
C VAL A 600 3.31 2.79 -0.54
N LYS A 601 2.17 3.46 -0.39
CA LYS A 601 1.72 4.15 0.84
C LYS A 601 0.45 3.50 1.39
N SER A 602 0.13 3.75 2.66
CA SER A 602 -1.07 3.20 3.32
C SER A 602 -2.39 3.34 2.56
N PRO A 603 -2.69 4.42 1.78
CA PRO A 603 -3.91 4.49 0.98
C PRO A 603 -4.10 3.33 0.00
N PHE A 604 -3.02 2.80 -0.58
CA PHE A 604 -3.09 1.65 -1.49
C PHE A 604 -3.75 0.44 -0.81
N PHE A 605 -3.28 0.10 0.38
CA PHE A 605 -3.80 -1.01 1.17
C PHE A 605 -5.16 -0.70 1.81
N ASN A 606 -5.37 0.53 2.30
CA ASN A 606 -6.63 0.97 2.91
C ASN A 606 -7.82 0.95 1.94
N TYR A 607 -7.59 1.24 0.65
CA TYR A 607 -8.61 1.10 -0.40
C TYR A 607 -8.63 -0.30 -1.04
N GLY A 608 -7.90 -1.27 -0.46
CA GLY A 608 -7.89 -2.67 -0.90
C GLY A 608 -7.24 -2.93 -2.25
N LEU A 609 -6.41 -2.00 -2.75
CA LEU A 609 -5.71 -2.15 -4.03
C LEU A 609 -4.67 -3.28 -3.93
N ARG A 610 -4.48 -3.99 -5.04
CA ARG A 610 -3.38 -4.95 -5.22
C ARG A 610 -2.77 -4.74 -6.59
N PHE A 611 -1.47 -5.03 -6.76
CA PHE A 611 -0.89 -5.06 -8.10
C PHE A 611 -1.39 -6.30 -8.84
N TYR A 612 -1.67 -6.17 -10.14
CA TYR A 612 -2.00 -7.31 -11.00
C TYR A 612 -0.80 -8.25 -11.18
N SER A 613 0.41 -7.70 -11.24
CA SER A 613 1.68 -8.41 -11.42
C SER A 613 2.81 -7.80 -10.58
N ASN A 614 3.92 -8.51 -10.49
CA ASN A 614 5.10 -8.07 -9.75
C ASN A 614 5.86 -6.97 -10.50
N TYR A 615 5.40 -5.73 -10.36
CA TYR A 615 6.10 -4.55 -10.85
C TYR A 615 7.36 -4.24 -10.03
N GLY A 616 8.42 -3.84 -10.72
CA GLY A 616 9.60 -3.24 -10.08
C GLY A 616 9.45 -1.72 -9.86
N ALA A 617 10.36 -1.14 -9.09
CA ALA A 617 10.43 0.29 -8.79
C ALA A 617 10.72 1.14 -10.04
N THR A 618 11.44 0.54 -11.00
CA THR A 618 11.74 1.12 -12.32
C THR A 618 11.07 0.31 -13.42
N LEU A 619 10.23 0.97 -14.23
CA LEU A 619 9.57 0.40 -15.39
C LEU A 619 10.31 0.84 -16.66
N ASN A 620 10.83 -0.12 -17.43
CA ASN A 620 11.62 0.18 -18.63
C ASN A 620 10.76 0.12 -19.90
N THR A 621 11.00 1.04 -20.84
CA THR A 621 10.38 1.04 -22.18
C THR A 621 11.35 1.53 -23.26
N ASP A 622 11.15 1.05 -24.49
CA ASP A 622 11.86 1.49 -25.70
C ASP A 622 10.90 1.99 -26.80
N THR A 623 9.59 1.99 -26.53
CA THR A 623 8.52 2.56 -27.38
C THR A 623 7.96 3.87 -26.83
N GLY A 624 8.22 4.18 -25.55
CA GLY A 624 7.56 5.25 -24.82
C GLY A 624 6.25 4.84 -24.15
N MET A 625 5.76 3.61 -24.40
CA MET A 625 4.54 3.08 -23.81
C MET A 625 4.85 2.19 -22.59
N VAL A 626 4.06 2.34 -21.52
CA VAL A 626 4.08 1.49 -20.31
C VAL A 626 2.64 1.27 -19.84
N GLU A 627 2.34 0.11 -19.25
CA GLU A 627 1.03 -0.15 -18.63
C GLU A 627 1.17 -0.67 -17.20
N VAL A 628 0.43 -0.05 -16.27
CA VAL A 628 0.34 -0.45 -14.85
C VAL A 628 -1.10 -0.84 -14.54
N ARG A 629 -1.31 -2.03 -13.98
CA ARG A 629 -2.63 -2.57 -13.65
C ARG A 629 -2.76 -2.81 -12.15
N LEU A 630 -3.82 -2.26 -11.56
CA LEU A 630 -4.20 -2.48 -10.18
C LEU A 630 -5.51 -3.28 -10.14
N LEU A 631 -5.55 -4.33 -9.33
CA LEU A 631 -6.79 -4.97 -8.92
C LEU A 631 -7.51 -4.06 -7.92
N ILE A 632 -8.81 -3.84 -8.13
CA ILE A 632 -9.66 -2.96 -7.32
C ILE A 632 -10.83 -3.76 -6.72
N PRO A 633 -11.21 -3.54 -5.44
CA PRO A 633 -12.30 -4.30 -4.80
C PRO A 633 -13.69 -3.77 -5.17
N LYS A 634 -13.76 -2.55 -5.71
CA LYS A 634 -14.95 -1.85 -6.22
C LYS A 634 -14.50 -0.71 -7.15
N ILE A 635 -15.44 -0.05 -7.83
CA ILE A 635 -15.15 1.22 -8.52
C ILE A 635 -14.72 2.29 -7.48
N LEU A 636 -13.57 2.92 -7.72
CA LEU A 636 -12.92 3.91 -6.86
C LEU A 636 -12.61 5.19 -7.65
N GLY A 637 -12.32 6.28 -6.93
CA GLY A 637 -11.73 7.48 -7.53
C GLY A 637 -10.24 7.28 -7.79
N PHE A 638 -9.74 7.81 -8.90
CA PHE A 638 -8.32 7.73 -9.25
C PHE A 638 -7.83 9.02 -9.90
N GLY A 639 -6.54 9.28 -9.73
CA GLY A 639 -5.82 10.35 -10.42
C GLY A 639 -4.37 9.93 -10.66
N SER A 640 -3.72 10.58 -11.62
CA SER A 640 -2.36 10.23 -12.04
C SER A 640 -1.52 11.46 -12.33
N MET A 641 -0.26 11.45 -11.90
CA MET A 641 0.71 12.52 -12.13
C MET A 641 1.97 11.95 -12.78
N LEU A 642 2.39 12.54 -13.91
CA LEU A 642 3.64 12.25 -14.60
C LEU A 642 4.56 13.47 -14.50
N GLU A 643 5.69 13.35 -13.80
CA GLU A 643 6.72 14.39 -13.64
C GLU A 643 8.03 13.95 -14.35
N PRO A 644 8.71 14.80 -15.14
CA PRO A 644 10.08 14.50 -15.58
C PRO A 644 11.05 14.58 -14.39
N VAL A 645 11.98 13.63 -14.27
CA VAL A 645 12.97 13.59 -13.15
C VAL A 645 13.94 14.77 -13.25
N HIS A 646 14.41 15.07 -14.46
CA HIS A 646 15.30 16.18 -14.76
C HIS A 646 14.51 17.31 -15.41
N ARG A 647 13.77 18.08 -14.59
CA ARG A 647 12.94 19.21 -15.02
C ARG A 647 13.74 20.51 -15.04
N GLN A 648 13.61 21.31 -16.10
CA GLN A 648 14.07 22.71 -16.10
C GLN A 648 13.08 23.63 -15.38
N PRO A 649 13.51 24.71 -14.70
CA PRO A 649 12.60 25.59 -13.95
C PRO A 649 11.46 26.22 -14.78
N SER A 650 11.66 26.38 -16.09
CA SER A 650 10.71 26.92 -17.06
C SER A 650 9.65 25.93 -17.55
N GLU A 651 9.88 24.62 -17.43
CA GLU A 651 8.95 23.58 -17.87
C GLU A 651 7.79 23.42 -16.87
N PRO A 652 6.60 22.95 -17.28
CA PRO A 652 5.53 22.61 -16.34
C PRO A 652 5.96 21.48 -15.39
N LYS A 653 5.39 21.44 -14.18
CA LYS A 653 5.72 20.41 -13.17
C LYS A 653 5.21 19.02 -13.57
N GLN A 654 4.01 18.98 -14.13
CA GLN A 654 3.29 17.78 -14.53
C GLN A 654 3.10 17.80 -16.05
N ILE A 655 3.12 16.61 -16.67
CA ILE A 655 2.84 16.43 -18.09
C ILE A 655 1.42 15.87 -18.24
N GLU A 656 0.53 16.67 -18.81
CA GLU A 656 -0.89 16.34 -18.96
C GLU A 656 -1.19 15.57 -20.27
N GLY A 657 -2.35 14.92 -20.34
CA GLY A 657 -2.77 14.11 -21.50
C GLY A 657 -1.93 12.86 -21.77
N ARG A 658 -0.98 12.50 -20.89
CA ARG A 658 -0.03 11.37 -21.10
C ARG A 658 -0.37 10.07 -20.37
N THR A 659 -1.53 10.01 -19.71
CA THR A 659 -2.03 8.79 -19.05
C THR A 659 -3.47 8.55 -19.46
N LEU A 660 -3.77 7.33 -19.91
CA LEU A 660 -5.10 6.83 -20.17
C LEU A 660 -5.48 5.89 -19.02
N LEU A 661 -6.54 6.21 -18.27
CA LEU A 661 -7.11 5.34 -17.25
C LEU A 661 -8.35 4.61 -17.80
N ARG A 662 -8.33 3.28 -17.69
CA ARG A 662 -9.40 2.37 -18.10
C ARG A 662 -9.83 1.54 -16.90
N LEU A 663 -11.12 1.49 -16.61
CA LEU A 663 -11.71 0.58 -15.63
C LEU A 663 -12.32 -0.62 -16.37
N VAL A 664 -11.85 -1.83 -16.08
CA VAL A 664 -12.22 -3.07 -16.78
C VAL A 664 -12.48 -4.17 -15.76
N ASN A 665 -13.75 -4.52 -15.55
CA ASN A 665 -14.16 -5.40 -14.45
C ASN A 665 -13.59 -4.90 -13.10
N ASN A 666 -12.74 -5.71 -12.45
CA ASN A 666 -12.07 -5.40 -11.19
C ASN A 666 -10.61 -4.93 -11.40
N GLU A 667 -10.28 -4.38 -12.56
CA GLU A 667 -8.95 -3.82 -12.89
C GLU A 667 -9.03 -2.31 -13.19
N ALA A 668 -8.17 -1.52 -12.56
CA ALA A 668 -7.84 -0.15 -12.95
C ALA A 668 -6.51 -0.18 -13.72
N ILE A 669 -6.58 0.15 -15.01
CA ILE A 669 -5.46 0.04 -15.95
C ILE A 669 -5.02 1.43 -16.38
N PHE A 670 -3.76 1.76 -16.07
CA PHE A 670 -3.11 3.01 -16.42
C PHE A 670 -2.14 2.76 -17.58
N THR A 671 -2.51 3.21 -18.78
CA THR A 671 -1.64 3.18 -19.96
C THR A 671 -0.92 4.53 -20.09
N ILE A 672 0.40 4.56 -19.89
CA ILE A 672 1.24 5.76 -19.89
C ILE A 672 1.93 5.90 -21.26
N ALA A 673 1.88 7.10 -21.83
CA ALA A 673 2.45 7.44 -23.12
C ALA A 673 3.46 8.59 -23.01
N LEU A 674 4.75 8.27 -22.91
CA LEU A 674 5.81 9.25 -22.71
C LEU A 674 6.02 10.15 -23.96
N PRO A 675 6.30 11.45 -23.78
CA PRO A 675 6.49 12.37 -24.90
C PRO A 675 7.90 12.30 -25.53
N ALA A 676 8.89 11.79 -24.79
CA ALA A 676 10.29 11.72 -25.21
C ALA A 676 11.07 10.64 -24.43
N THR A 677 12.31 10.38 -24.82
CA THR A 677 13.26 9.59 -24.03
C THR A 677 13.67 10.32 -22.75
N GLY A 678 13.91 9.58 -21.67
CA GLY A 678 14.28 10.17 -20.37
C GLY A 678 13.87 9.32 -19.18
N LEU A 679 13.85 9.98 -18.01
CA LEU A 679 13.40 9.44 -16.74
C LEU A 679 12.19 10.24 -16.24
N TYR A 680 11.12 9.55 -15.82
CA TYR A 680 9.88 10.16 -15.36
C TYR A 680 9.38 9.51 -14.06
N TYR A 681 8.90 10.29 -13.10
CA TYR A 681 8.11 9.75 -11.98
C TYR A 681 6.65 9.64 -12.39
N PHE A 682 6.05 8.47 -12.19
CA PHE A 682 4.62 8.24 -12.38
C PHE A 682 3.97 7.88 -11.05
N SER A 683 3.03 8.72 -10.58
CA SER A 683 2.34 8.55 -9.30
C SER A 683 0.85 8.36 -9.49
N ILE A 684 0.29 7.33 -8.84
CA ILE A 684 -1.13 7.03 -8.78
C ILE A 684 -1.70 7.52 -7.44
N TYR A 685 -2.86 8.14 -7.51
CA TYR A 685 -3.66 8.64 -6.38
C TYR A 685 -5.03 7.98 -6.42
N VAL A 686 -5.66 7.79 -5.26
CA VAL A 686 -6.92 7.03 -5.10
C VAL A 686 -7.86 7.72 -4.10
N GLY A 687 -9.16 7.61 -4.35
CA GLY A 687 -10.23 8.11 -3.48
C GLY A 687 -11.33 7.07 -3.28
N ASP A 688 -12.08 7.25 -2.20
CA ASP A 688 -13.18 6.40 -1.73
C ASP A 688 -14.34 6.22 -2.73
N TYR A 689 -14.54 7.21 -3.61
CA TYR A 689 -15.62 7.32 -4.58
C TYR A 689 -15.13 7.87 -5.94
N TRP A 690 -15.79 7.51 -7.04
CA TRP A 690 -15.35 7.86 -8.40
C TRP A 690 -15.40 9.36 -8.76
N LYS A 691 -16.13 10.17 -7.99
CA LYS A 691 -16.11 11.66 -8.05
C LYS A 691 -15.35 12.29 -6.86
N SER A 692 -14.51 11.54 -6.14
CA SER A 692 -13.84 12.04 -4.92
C SER A 692 -12.75 13.07 -5.25
N GLU A 693 -12.93 14.29 -4.78
CA GLU A 693 -11.99 15.41 -4.98
C GLU A 693 -10.74 15.29 -4.09
N CYS A 694 -10.81 14.53 -2.99
CA CYS A 694 -9.73 14.35 -2.03
C CYS A 694 -8.96 13.04 -2.27
N LEU A 695 -8.18 13.00 -3.35
CA LEU A 695 -7.37 11.82 -3.71
C LEU A 695 -6.10 11.69 -2.86
N GLU A 696 -5.88 10.53 -2.27
CA GLU A 696 -4.70 10.18 -1.48
C GLU A 696 -3.64 9.46 -2.33
N SER A 697 -2.35 9.78 -2.17
CA SER A 697 -1.26 9.14 -2.95
C SER A 697 -1.12 7.66 -2.58
N ALA A 698 -1.32 6.76 -3.55
CA ALA A 698 -1.28 5.31 -3.37
C ALA A 698 0.11 4.72 -3.65
N CYS A 699 0.64 4.91 -4.86
CA CYS A 699 1.95 4.38 -5.24
C CYS A 699 2.66 5.22 -6.31
N THR A 700 3.99 5.12 -6.37
CA THR A 700 4.85 5.82 -7.32
C THR A 700 5.91 4.89 -7.93
N PHE A 701 6.12 5.04 -9.23
CA PHE A 701 7.12 4.36 -10.04
C PHE A 701 8.11 5.35 -10.65
N LEU A 702 9.32 4.89 -10.96
CA LEU A 702 10.20 5.51 -11.93
C LEU A 702 9.95 4.84 -13.29
N ILE A 703 9.82 5.60 -14.36
CA ILE A 703 9.75 5.09 -15.73
C ILE A 703 11.00 5.54 -16.48
N GLN A 704 11.67 4.59 -17.14
CA GLN A 704 12.91 4.79 -17.87
C GLN A 704 12.71 4.48 -19.36
N CYS A 705 12.88 5.50 -20.20
CA CYS A 705 12.74 5.41 -21.65
C CYS A 705 14.10 5.68 -22.32
N THR A 706 14.83 4.62 -22.67
CA THR A 706 16.20 4.74 -23.22
C THR A 706 16.23 4.96 -24.73
N ASN A 707 15.17 4.53 -25.42
CA ASN A 707 14.95 4.70 -26.85
C ASN A 707 13.45 5.00 -27.08
N MET A 708 13.09 5.47 -28.28
CA MET A 708 11.70 5.72 -28.67
C MET A 708 11.47 5.22 -30.09
N LYS A 709 11.05 3.96 -30.21
CA LYS A 709 10.74 3.29 -31.47
C LYS A 709 9.44 3.86 -32.08
N GLY A 710 9.58 4.73 -33.07
CA GLY A 710 8.47 5.35 -33.79
C GLY A 710 8.25 6.80 -33.38
N ARG A 711 7.07 7.35 -33.70
CA ARG A 711 6.66 8.68 -33.20
C ARG A 711 6.02 8.50 -31.81
N PRO A 712 6.19 9.45 -30.87
CA PRO A 712 5.46 9.43 -29.60
C PRO A 712 3.95 9.42 -29.87
N SER A 713 3.17 8.74 -29.02
CA SER A 713 1.71 8.82 -29.10
C SER A 713 1.25 10.29 -28.98
N PRO A 714 0.19 10.69 -29.69
CA PRO A 714 -0.53 11.92 -29.35
C PRO A 714 -1.06 11.88 -27.90
N PRO A 715 -1.29 13.05 -27.26
CA PRO A 715 -2.01 13.14 -26.00
C PRO A 715 -3.42 12.52 -26.08
N TYR A 716 -3.85 11.89 -25.00
CA TYR A 716 -5.21 11.39 -24.83
C TYR A 716 -6.20 12.54 -24.56
N PRO A 717 -7.51 12.36 -24.85
CA PRO A 717 -8.54 13.33 -24.48
C PRO A 717 -8.58 13.57 -22.95
N PRO A 718 -8.96 14.77 -22.49
CA PRO A 718 -8.98 15.15 -21.06
C PRO A 718 -10.19 14.56 -20.30
N VAL A 719 -10.35 13.22 -20.36
CA VAL A 719 -11.41 12.47 -19.67
C VAL A 719 -10.82 11.76 -18.44
N PRO A 720 -11.38 11.89 -17.23
CA PRO A 720 -10.77 11.33 -16.01
C PRO A 720 -10.57 9.81 -16.03
N PHE A 721 -11.52 9.07 -16.62
CA PHE A 721 -11.39 7.64 -16.90
C PHE A 721 -12.41 7.19 -17.96
N PHE A 722 -12.09 6.08 -18.62
CA PHE A 722 -12.98 5.31 -19.48
C PHE A 722 -13.36 3.98 -18.80
N GLY A 723 -14.51 3.41 -19.17
CA GLY A 723 -15.10 2.24 -18.50
C GLY A 723 -16.45 2.54 -17.83
N PRO A 724 -16.92 1.64 -16.95
CA PRO A 724 -18.21 1.76 -16.26
C PRO A 724 -18.16 2.77 -15.11
N THR A 725 -19.31 3.35 -14.79
CA THR A 725 -19.56 4.05 -13.52
C THR A 725 -20.53 3.23 -12.66
N PRO A 726 -20.68 3.49 -11.34
CA PRO A 726 -21.66 2.82 -10.50
C PRO A 726 -23.13 2.99 -10.95
N VAL A 727 -23.40 3.96 -11.83
CA VAL A 727 -24.73 4.15 -12.45
C VAL A 727 -25.08 2.95 -13.35
N MET A 728 -24.07 2.31 -13.96
CA MET A 728 -24.25 1.10 -14.77
C MET A 728 -24.81 -0.05 -13.95
N GLU A 729 -24.20 -0.33 -12.80
CA GLU A 729 -24.60 -1.38 -11.86
C GLU A 729 -25.97 -1.07 -11.24
N ASN A 730 -26.16 0.15 -10.72
CA ASN A 730 -27.42 0.61 -10.11
C ASN A 730 -28.63 0.56 -11.06
N LEU A 731 -28.43 0.65 -12.37
CA LEU A 731 -29.49 0.56 -13.38
C LEU A 731 -29.58 -0.83 -14.04
N GLY A 732 -28.70 -1.78 -13.70
CA GLY A 732 -28.71 -3.13 -14.27
C GLY A 732 -28.31 -3.16 -15.74
N ILE A 733 -27.32 -2.35 -16.13
CA ILE A 733 -26.72 -2.33 -17.46
C ILE A 733 -25.44 -3.18 -17.44
N SER A 734 -25.16 -3.92 -18.52
CA SER A 734 -23.86 -4.59 -18.74
C SER A 734 -23.42 -4.46 -20.18
N ALA A 735 -22.11 -4.42 -20.45
CA ALA A 735 -21.56 -4.43 -21.81
C ALA A 735 -21.38 -5.88 -22.28
N GLU A 736 -21.94 -6.22 -23.44
CA GLU A 736 -21.85 -7.56 -24.05
C GLU A 736 -20.70 -7.62 -25.05
N SER A 737 -20.59 -6.63 -25.94
CA SER A 737 -19.39 -6.42 -26.77
C SER A 737 -18.46 -5.39 -26.12
N ASN A 738 -17.17 -5.48 -26.44
CA ASN A 738 -16.13 -4.54 -26.00
C ASN A 738 -16.16 -4.23 -24.47
N ILE A 739 -15.94 -5.26 -23.64
CA ILE A 739 -15.83 -5.11 -22.17
C ILE A 739 -14.67 -4.17 -21.78
N ASP A 740 -13.59 -4.15 -22.59
CA ASP A 740 -12.56 -3.12 -22.51
C ASP A 740 -13.07 -1.82 -23.17
N PRO A 741 -13.09 -0.67 -22.47
CA PRO A 741 -13.56 0.58 -23.02
C PRO A 741 -12.63 1.18 -24.10
N LEU A 742 -11.45 0.61 -24.31
CA LEU A 742 -10.55 0.97 -25.41
C LEU A 742 -10.86 0.14 -26.66
N VAL A 743 -11.39 0.79 -27.69
CA VAL A 743 -11.73 0.15 -28.97
C VAL A 743 -10.90 0.77 -30.09
N VAL A 744 -10.32 -0.07 -30.96
CA VAL A 744 -9.56 0.38 -32.14
C VAL A 744 -10.39 0.11 -33.39
N CYS A 745 -10.49 1.10 -34.27
CA CYS A 745 -11.34 1.10 -35.45
C CYS A 745 -10.50 1.23 -36.73
N ASN A 746 -10.54 0.18 -37.54
CA ASN A 746 -9.87 0.03 -38.84
C ASN A 746 -10.87 -0.41 -39.95
N ASN A 747 -12.18 -0.33 -39.68
CA ASN A 747 -13.28 -0.80 -40.54
C ASN A 747 -14.31 0.34 -40.73
N ASP A 748 -15.26 0.15 -41.66
CA ASP A 748 -16.35 1.12 -41.92
C ASP A 748 -17.23 1.44 -40.70
N PHE A 749 -17.37 0.53 -39.73
CA PHE A 749 -18.20 0.71 -38.54
C PHE A 749 -17.78 -0.19 -37.35
N ILE A 750 -18.30 0.15 -36.17
CA ILE A 750 -18.16 -0.57 -34.89
C ILE A 750 -19.57 -0.86 -34.34
N GLU A 751 -19.78 -2.01 -33.68
CA GLU A 751 -21.04 -2.32 -32.96
C GLU A 751 -20.80 -2.52 -31.45
N ILE A 752 -21.42 -1.66 -30.64
CA ILE A 752 -21.38 -1.72 -29.18
C ILE A 752 -22.74 -2.20 -28.65
N ASN A 753 -22.74 -3.34 -27.95
CA ASN A 753 -23.93 -3.96 -27.37
C ASN A 753 -23.95 -3.78 -25.85
N PHE A 754 -25.08 -3.31 -25.35
CA PHE A 754 -25.41 -3.33 -23.92
C PHE A 754 -26.61 -4.25 -23.67
N VAL A 755 -26.55 -5.03 -22.59
CA VAL A 755 -27.68 -5.78 -22.03
C VAL A 755 -28.30 -4.98 -20.88
N LEU A 756 -29.62 -5.03 -20.76
CA LEU A 756 -30.44 -4.30 -19.80
C LEU A 756 -31.25 -5.28 -18.95
N CYS A 757 -31.22 -5.13 -17.62
CA CYS A 757 -32.00 -5.96 -16.69
C CYS A 757 -33.40 -5.41 -16.38
N LYS A 758 -33.67 -4.16 -16.78
CA LYS A 758 -34.96 -3.46 -16.63
C LYS A 758 -35.09 -2.37 -17.70
N ASP A 759 -36.30 -1.93 -18.01
CA ASP A 759 -36.52 -0.80 -18.91
C ASP A 759 -36.06 0.51 -18.25
N ILE A 760 -35.24 1.27 -18.98
CA ILE A 760 -34.59 2.51 -18.54
C ILE A 760 -34.50 3.51 -19.68
N ARG A 761 -34.43 4.80 -19.36
CA ARG A 761 -34.08 5.85 -20.33
C ARG A 761 -32.60 5.73 -20.66
N LEU A 762 -32.28 5.71 -21.95
CA LEU A 762 -30.93 5.80 -22.49
C LEU A 762 -30.81 7.02 -23.41
N THR A 763 -29.65 7.69 -23.36
CA THR A 763 -29.14 8.53 -24.43
C THR A 763 -27.62 8.32 -24.56
N HIS A 764 -27.00 8.96 -25.54
CA HIS A 764 -25.56 8.93 -25.73
C HIS A 764 -25.05 10.32 -26.12
N THR A 765 -23.73 10.52 -26.01
CA THR A 765 -23.01 11.51 -26.81
C THR A 765 -21.85 10.84 -27.52
N PHE A 766 -21.47 11.36 -28.67
CA PHE A 766 -20.28 10.98 -29.42
C PHE A 766 -19.48 12.22 -29.79
N GLN A 767 -18.22 12.27 -29.38
CA GLN A 767 -17.39 13.46 -29.49
C GLN A 767 -16.06 13.12 -30.17
N TYR A 768 -15.60 13.95 -31.10
CA TYR A 768 -14.25 13.87 -31.67
C TYR A 768 -13.32 14.85 -30.94
N PHE A 769 -12.17 14.36 -30.51
CA PHE A 769 -11.11 15.16 -29.88
C PHE A 769 -10.02 15.45 -30.90
N ASP A 770 -9.86 16.72 -31.27
CA ASP A 770 -8.78 17.11 -32.17
C ASP A 770 -7.49 17.36 -31.39
N VAL A 771 -6.45 16.63 -31.76
CA VAL A 771 -5.14 16.66 -31.08
C VAL A 771 -4.38 17.96 -31.38
N SER A 772 -4.72 18.68 -32.46
CA SER A 772 -3.96 19.84 -32.93
C SER A 772 -4.22 21.12 -32.13
N ASP A 773 -5.45 21.32 -31.66
CA ASP A 773 -5.88 22.46 -30.83
C ASP A 773 -6.42 22.05 -29.44
N GLY A 774 -6.65 20.75 -29.22
CA GLY A 774 -7.22 20.20 -27.98
C GLY A 774 -8.74 20.35 -27.87
N SER A 775 -9.43 20.71 -28.97
CA SER A 775 -10.87 20.86 -28.99
C SER A 775 -11.62 19.53 -28.89
N ILE A 776 -12.84 19.57 -28.34
CA ILE A 776 -13.79 18.47 -28.33
C ILE A 776 -15.03 18.94 -29.08
N THR A 777 -15.50 18.15 -30.05
CA THR A 777 -16.63 18.50 -30.92
C THR A 777 -17.69 17.42 -30.92
N ASP A 778 -18.94 17.79 -30.65
CA ASP A 778 -20.08 16.87 -30.64
C ASP A 778 -20.48 16.47 -32.07
N ILE A 779 -20.58 15.17 -32.29
CA ILE A 779 -20.76 14.55 -33.61
C ILE A 779 -21.71 13.34 -33.54
N ASP A 780 -22.74 13.42 -32.70
CA ASP A 780 -23.72 12.35 -32.42
C ASP A 780 -24.31 11.70 -33.68
N ARG A 781 -24.41 12.44 -34.80
CA ARG A 781 -24.86 11.89 -36.11
C ARG A 781 -23.98 10.78 -36.68
N TYR A 782 -22.79 10.51 -36.12
CA TYR A 782 -21.96 9.36 -36.49
C TYR A 782 -22.16 8.14 -35.57
N VAL A 783 -23.15 8.18 -34.68
CA VAL A 783 -23.66 7.03 -33.92
C VAL A 783 -25.15 6.84 -34.19
N PHE A 784 -25.60 5.59 -34.15
CA PHE A 784 -26.99 5.23 -34.34
C PHE A 784 -27.44 4.11 -33.41
N LEU A 785 -28.55 4.33 -32.71
CA LEU A 785 -29.22 3.31 -31.91
C LEU A 785 -30.00 2.37 -32.85
N ARG A 786 -29.28 1.40 -33.41
CA ARG A 786 -29.74 0.50 -34.48
C ARG A 786 -30.91 -0.37 -34.03
N SER A 787 -30.85 -0.88 -32.81
CA SER A 787 -31.99 -1.52 -32.15
C SER A 787 -31.95 -1.29 -30.63
N ARG A 788 -33.12 -1.23 -30.01
CA ARG A 788 -33.30 -1.18 -28.55
C ARG A 788 -34.56 -1.94 -28.18
N ASN A 789 -34.43 -2.95 -27.32
CA ASN A 789 -35.53 -3.72 -26.76
C ASN A 789 -35.48 -3.65 -25.22
N ASP A 790 -36.36 -4.38 -24.55
CA ASP A 790 -36.50 -4.35 -23.09
C ASP A 790 -35.30 -4.97 -22.34
N THR A 791 -34.45 -5.69 -23.06
CA THR A 791 -33.30 -6.44 -22.53
C THR A 791 -31.95 -6.00 -23.12
N GLY A 792 -31.90 -4.98 -23.99
CA GLY A 792 -30.66 -4.61 -24.65
C GLY A 792 -30.75 -3.42 -25.63
N ALA A 793 -29.58 -2.83 -25.92
CA ALA A 793 -29.40 -1.73 -26.85
C ALA A 793 -28.11 -1.92 -27.67
N ASN A 794 -28.23 -1.83 -29.00
CA ASN A 794 -27.13 -2.00 -29.95
C ASN A 794 -26.86 -0.66 -30.67
N TYR A 795 -25.64 -0.17 -30.51
CA TYR A 795 -25.14 1.09 -31.07
C TYR A 795 -24.19 0.82 -32.23
N LEU A 796 -24.47 1.41 -33.37
CA LEU A 796 -23.63 1.38 -34.57
C LEU A 796 -22.86 2.70 -34.66
N ILE A 797 -21.52 2.65 -34.68
CA ILE A 797 -20.63 3.82 -34.66
C ILE A 797 -19.80 3.88 -35.94
N ARG A 798 -19.56 5.08 -36.48
CA ARG A 798 -18.63 5.34 -37.60
C ARG A 798 -17.63 6.43 -37.23
N CYS A 799 -16.41 6.35 -37.76
CA CYS A 799 -15.36 7.36 -37.56
C CYS A 799 -15.02 8.06 -38.88
N HIS A 800 -15.16 9.38 -38.93
CA HIS A 800 -15.05 10.18 -40.15
C HIS A 800 -13.63 10.74 -40.41
N LYS A 801 -12.71 10.59 -39.45
CA LYS A 801 -11.30 11.00 -39.47
C LYS A 801 -10.47 10.00 -38.66
N ALA A 802 -9.16 9.93 -38.91
CA ALA A 802 -8.24 9.31 -37.97
C ALA A 802 -8.16 10.18 -36.68
N GLY A 803 -8.03 9.56 -35.50
CA GLY A 803 -7.94 10.28 -34.24
C GLY A 803 -8.70 9.64 -33.09
N PHE A 804 -8.97 10.42 -32.05
CA PHE A 804 -9.62 9.98 -30.82
C PHE A 804 -11.10 10.39 -30.77
N TYR A 805 -11.93 9.46 -30.31
CA TYR A 805 -13.37 9.60 -30.21
C TYR A 805 -13.84 9.16 -28.81
N ILE A 806 -14.72 9.94 -28.20
CA ILE A 806 -15.33 9.66 -26.90
C ILE A 806 -16.79 9.27 -27.16
N PHE A 807 -17.18 8.02 -26.85
CA PHE A 807 -18.59 7.63 -26.79
C PHE A 807 -19.00 7.50 -25.33
N SER A 808 -19.99 8.28 -24.89
CA SER A 808 -20.51 8.26 -23.52
C SER A 808 -21.96 7.79 -23.52
N LEU A 809 -22.25 6.68 -22.83
CA LEU A 809 -23.62 6.24 -22.55
C LEU A 809 -24.15 6.96 -21.31
N PHE A 810 -25.36 7.49 -21.39
CA PHE A 810 -26.07 8.13 -20.28
C PHE A 810 -27.41 7.43 -20.03
N ALA A 811 -27.78 7.27 -18.77
CA ALA A 811 -28.94 6.49 -18.36
C ALA A 811 -29.69 7.11 -17.17
N ALA A 812 -30.98 6.79 -17.05
CA ALA A 812 -31.82 7.11 -15.90
C ALA A 812 -32.98 6.11 -15.80
N ASP A 813 -33.53 5.93 -14.60
CA ASP A 813 -34.75 5.15 -14.42
C ASP A 813 -35.96 5.82 -15.11
N ILE A 814 -36.99 5.04 -15.43
CA ILE A 814 -38.26 5.53 -16.00
C ILE A 814 -39.21 5.98 -14.89
N THR A 815 -39.12 5.39 -13.70
CA THR A 815 -40.06 5.61 -12.58
C THR A 815 -39.61 6.69 -11.59
N GLY A 816 -38.37 7.16 -11.69
CA GLY A 816 -37.81 8.16 -10.77
C GLY A 816 -38.14 9.61 -11.16
N GLU A 817 -38.27 10.48 -10.16
CA GLU A 817 -38.45 11.94 -10.34
C GLU A 817 -37.22 12.63 -10.96
N ALA A 818 -36.10 11.91 -11.11
CA ALA A 818 -34.85 12.39 -11.69
C ALA A 818 -34.99 12.74 -13.19
N GLN A 819 -35.06 14.04 -13.47
CA GLN A 819 -35.10 14.55 -14.85
C GLN A 819 -33.76 14.35 -15.58
N SER A 820 -32.63 14.48 -14.87
CA SER A 820 -31.27 14.34 -15.39
C SER A 820 -30.89 12.89 -15.74
N LEU A 821 -30.06 12.73 -16.78
CA LEU A 821 -29.46 11.46 -17.19
C LEU A 821 -27.99 11.45 -16.73
N ASP A 822 -27.58 10.42 -15.99
CA ASP A 822 -26.20 10.28 -15.48
C ASP A 822 -25.37 9.39 -16.40
N CYS A 823 -24.05 9.63 -16.47
CA CYS A 823 -23.16 8.83 -17.31
C CYS A 823 -22.94 7.43 -16.72
N ALA A 824 -23.30 6.39 -17.49
CA ALA A 824 -23.18 4.99 -17.10
C ALA A 824 -21.89 4.35 -17.59
N PHE A 825 -21.40 4.70 -18.78
CA PHE A 825 -20.18 4.12 -19.37
C PHE A 825 -19.50 5.10 -20.33
N ARG A 826 -18.17 5.05 -20.45
CA ARG A 826 -17.42 5.76 -21.50
C ARG A 826 -16.46 4.85 -22.25
N TYR A 827 -16.46 4.95 -23.57
CA TYR A 827 -15.50 4.32 -24.48
C TYR A 827 -14.54 5.36 -25.06
N LEU A 828 -13.27 4.95 -25.21
CA LEU A 828 -12.29 5.63 -26.06
C LEU A 828 -12.18 4.81 -27.36
N VAL A 829 -12.67 5.37 -28.45
CA VAL A 829 -12.53 4.81 -29.80
C VAL A 829 -11.32 5.48 -30.47
N ILE A 830 -10.35 4.68 -30.92
CA ILE A 830 -9.21 5.12 -31.72
C ILE A 830 -9.46 4.74 -33.18
N CYS A 831 -9.67 5.72 -34.05
CA CYS A 831 -9.71 5.48 -35.49
C CYS A 831 -8.30 5.59 -36.07
N GLN A 832 -7.78 4.49 -36.65
CA GLN A 832 -6.49 4.50 -37.33
C GLN A 832 -6.65 4.89 -38.80
N GLU A 833 -7.61 4.25 -39.47
CA GLU A 833 -7.91 4.44 -40.90
C GLU A 833 -9.42 4.71 -41.05
N PRO A 834 -9.84 5.97 -41.32
CA PRO A 834 -11.24 6.28 -41.55
C PRO A 834 -11.67 5.81 -42.94
N SER A 835 -12.90 5.33 -43.07
CA SER A 835 -13.45 4.97 -44.38
C SER A 835 -13.70 6.24 -45.22
N PRO A 836 -13.35 6.27 -46.52
CA PRO A 836 -13.38 7.47 -47.35
C PRO A 836 -14.81 7.93 -47.74
N THR A 837 -15.85 7.17 -47.37
CA THR A 837 -17.25 7.44 -47.73
C THR A 837 -18.21 7.40 -46.53
N VAL A 838 -17.70 7.75 -45.34
CA VAL A 838 -18.46 7.72 -44.07
C VAL A 838 -19.60 8.74 -44.09
N ALA A 839 -20.79 8.28 -44.45
CA ALA A 839 -22.01 9.07 -44.37
C ALA A 839 -22.61 9.05 -42.94
N MET A 840 -23.19 10.17 -42.53
CA MET A 840 -23.91 10.32 -41.26
C MET A 840 -25.14 9.42 -41.19
N PHE A 841 -25.61 9.14 -39.97
CA PHE A 841 -26.87 8.45 -39.67
C PHE A 841 -28.06 9.41 -39.56
N PRO A 842 -29.31 8.90 -39.65
CA PRO A 842 -30.50 9.67 -39.28
C PRO A 842 -30.52 9.96 -37.78
N LYS A 843 -31.10 11.12 -37.40
CA LYS A 843 -31.29 11.49 -35.98
C LYS A 843 -32.44 10.69 -35.39
N THR A 844 -32.26 10.10 -34.21
CA THR A 844 -33.31 9.38 -33.46
C THR A 844 -34.01 10.28 -32.45
N TYR A 845 -35.32 10.09 -32.25
CA TYR A 845 -36.12 10.84 -31.28
C TYR A 845 -36.54 9.98 -30.08
N GLN A 846 -37.03 10.60 -29.00
CA GLN A 846 -37.36 9.93 -27.72
C GLN A 846 -38.31 8.72 -27.84
N LYS A 847 -39.13 8.66 -28.89
CA LYS A 847 -40.06 7.55 -29.17
C LYS A 847 -39.44 6.40 -29.98
N TRP A 848 -38.17 6.50 -30.39
CA TRP A 848 -37.37 5.42 -30.96
C TRP A 848 -36.96 4.40 -29.87
N HIS A 849 -37.95 3.61 -29.45
CA HIS A 849 -37.85 2.57 -28.42
C HIS A 849 -38.63 1.35 -28.92
N ARG A 850 -38.10 0.13 -28.69
CA ARG A 850 -38.56 -1.14 -29.32
C ARG A 850 -38.44 -1.17 -30.86
N CYS A 851 -37.90 -0.13 -31.48
CA CYS A 851 -37.75 0.01 -32.92
C CYS A 851 -36.42 -0.56 -33.43
N THR A 852 -36.37 -0.93 -34.71
CA THR A 852 -35.14 -1.31 -35.44
C THR A 852 -35.18 -0.75 -36.85
N LEU A 853 -34.08 -0.17 -37.33
CA LEU A 853 -33.97 0.32 -38.72
C LEU A 853 -33.12 -0.65 -39.54
N HIS A 854 -33.63 -1.04 -40.71
CA HIS A 854 -32.91 -1.89 -41.67
C HIS A 854 -32.30 -1.02 -42.78
N GLU A 855 -33.10 -0.12 -43.36
CA GLU A 855 -32.70 0.78 -44.45
C GLU A 855 -33.63 2.01 -44.51
N PRO A 856 -33.15 3.19 -44.96
CA PRO A 856 -31.76 3.51 -45.27
C PRO A 856 -30.97 3.85 -44.00
N LEU A 857 -29.78 3.28 -43.82
CA LEU A 857 -28.91 3.63 -42.68
C LEU A 857 -28.18 4.98 -42.88
N THR A 858 -28.21 5.55 -44.08
CA THR A 858 -27.63 6.86 -44.36
C THR A 858 -28.66 7.96 -44.08
N GLY A 859 -28.29 8.89 -43.20
CA GLY A 859 -29.12 10.02 -42.78
C GLY A 859 -29.22 11.15 -43.80
N ASP A 860 -28.29 11.21 -44.76
CA ASP A 860 -28.27 12.23 -45.82
C ASP A 860 -28.69 11.61 -47.16
N LEU A 861 -29.89 11.95 -47.60
CA LEU A 861 -30.53 11.38 -48.80
C LEU A 861 -30.37 12.35 -49.98
N ARG A 862 -29.96 11.85 -51.14
CA ARG A 862 -29.79 12.68 -52.34
C ARG A 862 -31.15 13.08 -52.95
N VAL A 863 -31.23 14.27 -53.53
CA VAL A 863 -32.36 14.71 -54.37
C VAL A 863 -32.63 13.75 -55.55
N ASP A 864 -33.90 13.71 -55.98
CA ASP A 864 -34.43 12.91 -57.10
C ASP A 864 -34.05 11.41 -57.11
N LYS A 865 -33.81 10.81 -55.94
CA LYS A 865 -33.63 9.36 -55.80
C LYS A 865 -34.88 8.71 -55.22
N LYS A 866 -35.10 7.43 -55.58
CA LYS A 866 -36.08 6.56 -54.94
C LYS A 866 -35.40 5.78 -53.81
N VAL A 867 -35.77 6.08 -52.58
CA VAL A 867 -35.20 5.51 -51.36
C VAL A 867 -36.17 4.48 -50.78
N ILE A 868 -35.66 3.32 -50.37
CA ILE A 868 -36.45 2.29 -49.67
C ILE A 868 -36.32 2.53 -48.17
N PHE A 869 -37.44 2.78 -47.51
CA PHE A 869 -37.53 2.82 -46.05
C PHE A 869 -38.07 1.47 -45.57
N ARG A 870 -37.33 0.83 -44.67
CA ARG A 870 -37.70 -0.43 -44.02
C ARG A 870 -37.25 -0.43 -42.56
N LEU A 871 -38.23 -0.53 -41.66
CA LEU A 871 -38.02 -0.46 -40.22
C LEU A 871 -39.07 -1.29 -39.47
N ASP A 872 -38.66 -1.88 -38.36
CA ASP A 872 -39.58 -2.49 -37.41
C ASP A 872 -40.02 -1.44 -36.39
N VAL A 873 -41.33 -1.24 -36.27
CA VAL A 873 -41.94 -0.32 -35.29
C VAL A 873 -43.09 -1.06 -34.60
N PRO A 874 -42.79 -1.84 -33.54
CA PRO A 874 -43.82 -2.52 -32.75
C PRO A 874 -44.81 -1.51 -32.17
N GLN A 875 -46.07 -1.94 -32.01
CA GLN A 875 -47.17 -1.15 -31.43
C GLN A 875 -47.62 0.09 -32.23
N ALA A 876 -46.96 0.44 -33.35
CA ALA A 876 -47.49 1.44 -34.29
C ALA A 876 -48.71 0.88 -35.06
N ILE A 877 -49.70 1.74 -35.27
CA ILE A 877 -50.89 1.46 -36.10
C ILE A 877 -50.61 1.84 -37.56
N GLU A 878 -49.83 2.90 -37.77
CA GLU A 878 -49.41 3.42 -39.08
C GLU A 878 -48.01 4.05 -38.96
N VAL A 879 -47.22 4.01 -40.04
CA VAL A 879 -45.92 4.68 -40.14
C VAL A 879 -45.83 5.44 -41.47
N PHE A 880 -45.36 6.68 -41.41
CA PHE A 880 -45.29 7.63 -42.52
C PHE A 880 -43.88 8.19 -42.69
N VAL A 881 -43.52 8.52 -43.93
CA VAL A 881 -42.36 9.36 -44.27
C VAL A 881 -42.89 10.68 -44.85
N VAL A 882 -42.60 11.78 -44.16
CA VAL A 882 -43.02 13.13 -44.55
C VAL A 882 -41.83 13.83 -45.18
N ILE A 883 -41.99 14.29 -46.43
CA ILE A 883 -40.96 15.00 -47.18
C ILE A 883 -41.59 16.28 -47.73
N ASN A 884 -41.06 17.44 -47.33
CA ASN A 884 -41.56 18.76 -47.77
C ASN A 884 -43.10 18.87 -47.64
N GLU A 885 -43.61 18.53 -46.46
CA GLU A 885 -45.03 18.40 -46.07
C GLU A 885 -45.87 17.34 -46.82
N ILE A 886 -45.28 16.53 -47.71
CA ILE A 886 -45.97 15.42 -48.40
C ILE A 886 -45.83 14.12 -47.59
N TRP A 887 -46.96 13.56 -47.16
CA TRP A 887 -47.04 12.34 -46.33
C TRP A 887 -47.09 11.07 -47.17
N HIS A 888 -46.12 10.17 -47.00
CA HIS A 888 -46.03 8.88 -47.68
C HIS A 888 -46.25 7.72 -46.69
N HIS A 889 -47.32 6.96 -46.85
CA HIS A 889 -47.66 5.83 -45.96
C HIS A 889 -46.82 4.58 -46.28
N LEU A 890 -46.12 4.03 -45.29
CA LEU A 890 -45.37 2.77 -45.42
C LEU A 890 -46.30 1.56 -45.29
N LYS A 891 -46.03 0.47 -46.01
CA LYS A 891 -46.88 -0.73 -45.98
C LYS A 891 -46.46 -1.64 -44.84
N HIS A 892 -47.41 -2.02 -43.99
CA HIS A 892 -47.20 -3.08 -43.00
C HIS A 892 -46.91 -4.41 -43.70
N LYS A 893 -45.87 -5.11 -43.25
CA LYS A 893 -45.51 -6.48 -43.67
C LYS A 893 -45.90 -7.45 -42.54
N ILE A 894 -45.43 -8.70 -42.61
CA ILE A 894 -45.68 -9.69 -41.55
C ILE A 894 -44.81 -9.36 -40.33
N GLY A 895 -45.37 -9.43 -39.12
CA GLY A 895 -44.67 -9.11 -37.87
C GLY A 895 -44.87 -7.65 -37.46
N CYS A 896 -43.77 -6.93 -37.19
CA CYS A 896 -43.75 -5.51 -36.81
C CYS A 896 -43.15 -4.59 -37.89
N ALA A 897 -42.93 -5.14 -39.09
CA ALA A 897 -42.13 -4.53 -40.14
C ALA A 897 -42.95 -3.57 -41.03
N TRP A 898 -42.40 -2.40 -41.30
CA TRP A 898 -42.95 -1.37 -42.18
C TRP A 898 -42.01 -1.13 -43.35
N GLU A 899 -42.52 -1.12 -44.58
CA GLU A 899 -41.70 -0.99 -45.79
C GLU A 899 -42.38 -0.12 -46.86
N GLY A 900 -41.63 0.78 -47.50
CA GLY A 900 -42.11 1.56 -48.64
C GLY A 900 -40.99 2.28 -49.39
N GLN A 901 -41.16 2.42 -50.69
CA GLN A 901 -40.27 3.20 -51.54
C GLN A 901 -40.82 4.61 -51.71
N VAL A 902 -40.00 5.63 -51.42
CA VAL A 902 -40.36 7.04 -51.42
C VAL A 902 -39.37 7.82 -52.29
N SER A 903 -39.86 8.79 -53.06
CA SER A 903 -38.99 9.70 -53.84
C SER A 903 -38.61 10.91 -52.99
N THR A 904 -37.34 11.28 -52.94
CA THR A 904 -36.87 12.49 -52.22
C THR A 904 -37.28 13.79 -52.89
N GLY A 905 -37.41 13.80 -54.22
CA GLY A 905 -37.77 14.97 -55.01
C GLY A 905 -36.62 15.96 -55.22
N PRO A 906 -36.86 17.06 -55.96
CA PRO A 906 -35.81 17.93 -56.51
C PRO A 906 -35.40 19.10 -55.59
N ILE A 907 -35.82 19.10 -54.31
CA ILE A 907 -35.62 20.24 -53.40
C ILE A 907 -34.97 19.74 -52.09
N PRO A 908 -33.78 20.24 -51.72
CA PRO A 908 -33.16 20.02 -50.42
C PRO A 908 -34.08 20.35 -49.24
N GLY A 909 -33.96 19.60 -48.15
CA GLY A 909 -34.92 19.70 -47.05
C GLY A 909 -34.72 18.65 -45.97
N VAL A 910 -35.82 18.19 -45.39
CA VAL A 910 -35.82 17.17 -44.31
C VAL A 910 -36.88 16.12 -44.63
N ALA A 911 -36.48 14.84 -44.56
CA ALA A 911 -37.40 13.71 -44.57
C ALA A 911 -37.58 13.18 -43.15
N LYS A 912 -38.82 13.17 -42.64
CA LYS A 912 -39.15 12.81 -41.26
C LYS A 912 -39.99 11.55 -41.20
N VAL A 913 -39.63 10.61 -40.35
CA VAL A 913 -40.43 9.40 -40.10
C VAL A 913 -41.33 9.65 -38.89
N TYR A 914 -42.64 9.50 -39.08
CA TYR A 914 -43.65 9.59 -38.02
C TYR A 914 -44.35 8.25 -37.84
N ALA A 915 -44.57 7.85 -36.58
CA ALA A 915 -45.37 6.67 -36.24
C ALA A 915 -46.60 7.07 -35.41
N ARG A 916 -47.76 6.48 -35.72
CA ARG A 916 -49.02 6.72 -35.02
C ARG A 916 -49.29 5.58 -34.03
N PHE A 917 -49.30 5.91 -32.73
CA PHE A 917 -49.55 4.95 -31.66
C PHE A 917 -50.98 5.06 -31.11
N GLN A 918 -51.44 4.01 -30.44
CA GLN A 918 -52.77 4.00 -29.79
C GLN A 918 -52.75 4.84 -28.50
N GLY A 919 -53.68 5.79 -28.37
CA GLY A 919 -53.83 6.62 -27.17
C GLY A 919 -54.62 5.94 -26.06
N ALA A 920 -54.55 6.50 -24.85
CA ALA A 920 -55.35 6.07 -23.70
C ALA A 920 -56.86 6.37 -23.85
N THR A 921 -57.23 7.27 -24.77
CA THR A 921 -58.60 7.55 -25.20
C THR A 921 -58.71 7.31 -26.72
N LYS A 922 -59.91 6.94 -27.20
CA LYS A 922 -60.12 6.54 -28.61
C LYS A 922 -59.79 7.66 -29.61
N ASP A 923 -59.94 8.91 -29.20
CA ASP A 923 -59.88 10.08 -30.09
C ASP A 923 -58.51 10.79 -30.08
N GLN A 924 -57.53 10.28 -29.31
CA GLN A 924 -56.17 10.86 -29.21
C GLN A 924 -55.10 9.92 -29.78
N SER A 925 -55.08 9.74 -31.09
CA SER A 925 -53.98 9.05 -31.77
C SER A 925 -52.74 9.94 -31.85
N ILE A 926 -51.70 9.62 -31.09
CA ILE A 926 -50.49 10.46 -31.00
C ILE A 926 -49.53 10.09 -32.14
N PHE A 927 -49.35 11.01 -33.09
CA PHE A 927 -48.23 10.98 -34.02
C PHE A 927 -46.94 11.34 -33.28
N SER A 928 -45.96 10.43 -33.32
CA SER A 928 -44.64 10.61 -32.72
C SER A 928 -43.58 10.72 -33.82
N GLN A 929 -42.70 11.71 -33.72
CA GLN A 929 -41.52 11.81 -34.58
C GLN A 929 -40.50 10.73 -34.15
N MET A 930 -39.93 10.03 -35.12
CA MET A 930 -39.14 8.81 -34.89
C MET A 930 -37.69 8.97 -35.38
N LEU A 931 -37.54 9.38 -36.65
CA LEU A 931 -36.25 9.58 -37.33
C LEU A 931 -36.28 10.84 -38.20
N ASP A 932 -35.21 11.63 -38.20
CA ASP A 932 -35.00 12.72 -39.18
C ASP A 932 -33.79 12.44 -40.07
N TYR A 933 -34.01 12.61 -41.38
CA TYR A 933 -33.03 12.55 -42.47
C TYR A 933 -32.93 13.92 -43.13
N GLN A 934 -31.74 14.30 -43.59
CA GLN A 934 -31.52 15.51 -44.36
C GLN A 934 -31.56 15.17 -45.86
N ILE A 935 -32.24 15.96 -46.68
CA ILE A 935 -32.18 15.84 -48.14
C ILE A 935 -31.16 16.87 -48.65
N VAL A 936 -30.19 16.38 -49.41
CA VAL A 936 -29.06 17.16 -49.92
C VAL A 936 -28.97 17.05 -51.45
N ASP A 937 -28.49 18.12 -52.09
CA ASP A 937 -28.09 18.06 -53.49
C ASP A 937 -26.89 17.12 -53.69
N ASP A 938 -26.70 16.65 -54.92
CA ASP A 938 -25.44 16.02 -55.32
C ASP A 938 -24.35 17.11 -55.33
N ALA A 939 -23.64 17.28 -54.20
CA ALA A 939 -22.45 18.12 -54.13
C ALA A 939 -21.42 17.63 -55.16
N GLU A 940 -21.00 18.52 -56.06
CA GLU A 940 -20.05 18.18 -57.11
C GLU A 940 -18.71 17.72 -56.50
N THR A 941 -18.28 16.53 -56.88
CA THR A 941 -16.88 16.14 -56.74
C THR A 941 -16.08 16.90 -57.79
N GLU A 942 -15.70 18.15 -57.47
CA GLU A 942 -14.48 18.72 -58.04
C GLU A 942 -13.30 17.80 -57.68
N ILE A 943 -12.38 17.62 -58.64
CA ILE A 943 -11.39 16.52 -58.70
C ILE A 943 -10.00 17.00 -58.26
#